data_AF-A0A2D6JD56-F1
#
_entry.id   AF-A0A2D6JD56-F1
#
_cell.length_a   1.000
_cell.length_b   1.000
_cell.length_c   1.000
_cell.angle_alpha   90.00
_cell.angle_beta   90.00
_cell.angle_gamma   90.00
#
_symmetry.space_group_name_H-M   'P 1'
#
loop_
_entity.id
_entity.type
_entity.pdbx_description
1 polymer ?
#
loop_
_entity_poly.entity_id
_entity_poly.type
_entity_poly.pdbx_seq_one_letter_code
_entity_poly.pdbx_strand_id
1 'polypeptide(L)'
;MWEPKKTVKGVKMNLSVSKVLVAGAVLMSAVSIKSQKLQAQTYNDPSDSQSARIVKNMMENYDLTEEQISAVSRDLGVMLSEVRELNNEASRYDDEFKSLQNQRQRLRSEIQGTERELQNLDSRIKDLERNLQNLRQDNRQISQDIKQEQRALQPLDRDLKQKNQAHKKLLNEKNKLERQISALQSQIKQDKATMKTAGPKISKNKQQIQKERTAIQRLDQGIKKAKSDNVSLQKSHDSNMAEIRKKQKKLNGLPPRSPERQKIAREIQKIVAENKVLNRKIQRNKQQVERLGRTKSTGQRNIAKLQKDNQVLQASLDQARKRTANSSSKLTSLNRQKNKSEQQVKVAANEKSKARRAYDQASQKLNRLERLYDKNQEKISDKQTAKVNSQRRLKQAQRDLPQMRQDLVNKRIRSQSVKRQLDQILSELNQKEAVLSRLRAQETELAQALKNMYSYSNRNKVLNVAVGATSLLGDSALHQVEAAMSSGKKVVFWADSELSSTFIYNHGQLMGIEQARYEYASGIQGSNILDGMQIARDMEQVVISGTQDSVPLLVSNRNQVVMAAVPVYKASYLSSFIVSSGLNAKQIADAKLAKILKRIANASPADLMPKDPVDPGQPSDPVDPGYPVDPYVEVVDMKSLSVQIPDNSPAGIDQKIYVDAKEGYVIQNISLDLEIVHTYIGDLVVKLVHPSGQEVVIHNKQGGGDDNLNLSLGAEALAKFKGLQAAGKYSLVVSDHASRDTGYISSIKMTVEML
;
A
#
# COMPACT_ATOMS: atom_id res chain seq x y z
N MET A 1 26.83 -7.18 -30.56
CA MET A 1 26.30 -7.87 -31.75
C MET A 1 27.25 -9.00 -32.11
N TRP A 2 26.86 -10.24 -31.84
CA TRP A 2 27.54 -11.42 -32.36
C TRP A 2 26.41 -12.27 -32.94
N GLU A 3 26.39 -12.41 -34.27
CA GLU A 3 25.37 -13.21 -34.94
C GLU A 3 25.42 -14.65 -34.42
N PRO A 4 24.25 -15.28 -34.18
CA PRO A 4 24.21 -16.67 -33.78
C PRO A 4 24.68 -17.52 -34.96
N LYS A 5 25.97 -17.89 -34.96
CA LYS A 5 26.47 -18.96 -35.82
C LYS A 5 25.63 -20.20 -35.52
N LYS A 6 24.75 -20.51 -36.47
CA LYS A 6 23.98 -21.74 -36.63
C LYS A 6 23.48 -22.29 -35.30
N THR A 7 22.31 -21.80 -34.89
CA THR A 7 21.39 -22.55 -34.03
C THR A 7 21.43 -24.02 -34.40
N VAL A 8 21.34 -24.88 -33.38
CA VAL A 8 21.11 -26.33 -33.45
C VAL A 8 19.81 -26.60 -34.24
N LYS A 9 19.83 -26.33 -35.54
CA LYS A 9 18.76 -26.54 -36.51
C LYS A 9 19.11 -27.70 -37.45
N GLY A 10 20.22 -28.39 -37.20
CA GLY A 10 20.83 -29.34 -38.14
C GLY A 10 20.78 -30.81 -37.77
N VAL A 11 20.51 -31.19 -36.51
CA VAL A 11 20.41 -32.61 -36.11
C VAL A 11 18.97 -32.95 -35.76
N LYS A 12 18.03 -32.59 -36.66
CA LYS A 12 16.75 -33.32 -36.71
C LYS A 12 16.98 -34.59 -37.53
N MET A 13 17.67 -35.56 -36.95
CA MET A 13 17.60 -36.92 -37.50
C MET A 13 16.18 -37.44 -37.26
N ASN A 14 15.41 -37.58 -38.34
CA ASN A 14 14.17 -38.36 -38.40
C ASN A 14 14.49 -39.85 -38.11
N LEU A 15 14.78 -40.14 -36.83
CA LEU A 15 15.07 -41.46 -36.30
C LEU A 15 13.84 -42.37 -36.31
N SER A 16 12.62 -41.83 -36.39
CA SER A 16 11.37 -42.62 -36.40
C SER A 16 11.12 -43.31 -37.75
N VAL A 17 11.31 -42.59 -38.87
CA VAL A 17 11.07 -43.10 -40.22
C VAL A 17 12.11 -44.15 -40.61
N SER A 18 13.37 -43.96 -40.17
CA SER A 18 14.46 -44.90 -40.44
C SER A 18 14.30 -46.24 -39.71
N LYS A 19 13.73 -46.26 -38.51
CA LYS A 19 13.50 -47.49 -37.73
C LYS A 19 12.47 -48.42 -38.36
N VAL A 20 11.39 -47.85 -38.92
CA VAL A 20 10.27 -48.62 -39.50
C VAL A 20 10.65 -49.20 -40.86
N LEU A 21 11.36 -48.42 -41.68
CA LEU A 21 11.83 -48.87 -43.00
C LEU A 21 12.92 -49.95 -42.91
N VAL A 22 13.87 -49.81 -41.98
CA VAL A 22 14.96 -50.77 -41.82
C VAL A 22 14.49 -52.08 -41.18
N ALA A 23 13.66 -52.02 -40.12
CA ALA A 23 13.07 -53.23 -39.54
C ALA A 23 12.15 -53.97 -40.54
N GLY A 24 11.40 -53.22 -41.37
CA GLY A 24 10.58 -53.79 -42.43
C GLY A 24 11.38 -54.47 -43.54
N ALA A 25 12.50 -53.88 -43.97
CA ALA A 25 13.36 -54.44 -45.02
C ALA A 25 14.12 -55.70 -44.55
N VAL A 26 14.61 -55.72 -43.29
CA VAL A 26 15.28 -56.88 -42.69
C VAL A 26 14.32 -58.06 -42.52
N LEU A 27 13.08 -57.80 -42.05
CA LEU A 27 12.06 -58.85 -41.91
C LEU A 27 11.60 -59.41 -43.26
N MET A 28 11.42 -58.57 -44.27
CA MET A 28 11.03 -58.99 -45.63
C MET A 28 12.15 -59.82 -46.30
N SER A 29 13.41 -59.46 -46.08
CA SER A 29 14.57 -60.21 -46.60
C SER A 29 14.70 -61.57 -45.91
N ALA A 30 14.63 -61.62 -44.58
CA ALA A 30 14.71 -62.87 -43.81
C ALA A 30 13.56 -63.86 -44.12
N VAL A 31 12.34 -63.36 -44.33
CA VAL A 31 11.17 -64.19 -44.70
C VAL A 31 11.30 -64.75 -46.12
N SER A 32 11.79 -63.96 -47.07
CA SER A 32 12.07 -64.42 -48.44
C SER A 32 13.16 -65.51 -48.46
N ILE A 33 14.21 -65.34 -47.66
CA ILE A 33 15.37 -66.26 -47.56
C ILE A 33 14.98 -67.62 -46.97
N LYS A 34 14.18 -67.63 -45.89
CA LYS A 34 13.75 -68.87 -45.22
C LYS A 34 12.82 -69.72 -46.09
N SER A 35 12.03 -69.08 -46.96
CA SER A 35 11.18 -69.78 -47.93
C SER A 35 11.99 -70.51 -49.01
N GLN A 36 13.15 -69.96 -49.41
CA GLN A 36 13.99 -70.48 -50.49
C GLN A 36 14.98 -71.54 -50.02
N LYS A 37 15.46 -71.46 -48.77
CA LYS A 37 16.22 -72.54 -48.12
C LYS A 37 15.44 -73.85 -48.08
N LEU A 38 14.12 -73.77 -47.87
CA LEU A 38 13.19 -74.92 -47.96
C LEU A 38 13.03 -75.45 -49.40
N GLN A 39 13.13 -74.59 -50.42
CA GLN A 39 13.04 -74.97 -51.84
C GLN A 39 14.34 -75.59 -52.39
N ALA A 40 15.51 -75.20 -51.87
CA ALA A 40 16.80 -75.75 -52.30
C ALA A 40 17.13 -77.10 -51.63
N GLN A 41 16.72 -77.32 -50.38
CA GLN A 41 16.90 -78.60 -49.66
C GLN A 41 16.14 -79.78 -50.30
N THR A 42 15.11 -79.50 -51.09
CA THR A 42 14.29 -80.49 -51.81
C THR A 42 14.92 -80.93 -53.14
N TYR A 43 15.99 -80.29 -53.62
CA TYR A 43 16.62 -80.53 -54.93
C TYR A 43 17.87 -81.44 -54.88
N ASN A 44 18.08 -82.21 -53.80
CA ASN A 44 19.24 -83.12 -53.67
C ASN A 44 19.02 -84.45 -54.43
N ASP A 45 19.31 -84.47 -55.73
CA ASP A 45 19.55 -85.70 -56.51
C ASP A 45 21.08 -85.98 -56.57
N PRO A 46 21.58 -87.14 -56.09
CA PRO A 46 23.02 -87.43 -56.04
C PRO A 46 23.69 -87.72 -57.39
N SER A 47 22.94 -87.80 -58.49
CA SER A 47 23.45 -88.31 -59.77
C SER A 47 24.01 -87.27 -60.77
N ASP A 48 23.88 -85.97 -60.47
CA ASP A 48 24.44 -84.88 -61.31
C ASP A 48 25.50 -84.04 -60.55
N SER A 49 26.77 -84.45 -60.69
CA SER A 49 27.92 -83.89 -59.96
C SER A 49 28.14 -82.39 -60.13
N GLN A 50 27.62 -81.77 -61.19
CA GLN A 50 27.83 -80.34 -61.48
C GLN A 50 26.70 -79.49 -60.87
N SER A 51 25.46 -79.93 -61.03
CA SER A 51 24.27 -79.26 -60.48
C SER A 51 24.22 -79.30 -58.96
N ALA A 52 24.57 -80.43 -58.32
CA ALA A 52 24.62 -80.54 -56.86
C ALA A 52 25.71 -79.65 -56.23
N ARG A 53 26.87 -79.51 -56.90
CA ARG A 53 27.93 -78.56 -56.48
C ARG A 53 27.49 -77.10 -56.64
N ILE A 54 26.80 -76.77 -57.71
CA ILE A 54 26.27 -75.42 -57.97
C ILE A 54 25.21 -75.04 -56.91
N VAL A 55 24.30 -75.94 -56.56
CA VAL A 55 23.28 -75.71 -55.53
C VAL A 55 23.91 -75.61 -54.13
N LYS A 56 24.86 -76.49 -53.79
CA LYS A 56 25.61 -76.42 -52.52
C LYS A 56 26.38 -75.10 -52.39
N ASN A 57 27.11 -74.69 -53.42
CA ASN A 57 27.83 -73.41 -53.44
C ASN A 57 26.86 -72.21 -53.36
N MET A 58 25.68 -72.30 -53.99
CA MET A 58 24.64 -71.28 -53.83
C MET A 58 24.15 -71.23 -52.37
N MET A 59 23.82 -72.37 -51.76
CA MET A 59 23.35 -72.44 -50.37
C MET A 59 24.40 -71.94 -49.36
N GLU A 60 25.67 -72.30 -49.54
CA GLU A 60 26.77 -71.77 -48.71
C GLU A 60 26.92 -70.25 -48.88
N ASN A 61 26.83 -69.72 -50.11
CA ASN A 61 26.83 -68.27 -50.35
C ASN A 61 25.58 -67.56 -49.79
N TYR A 62 24.42 -68.21 -49.77
CA TYR A 62 23.20 -67.69 -49.13
C TYR A 62 23.32 -67.65 -47.61
N ASP A 63 23.81 -68.72 -46.98
CA ASP A 63 24.01 -68.77 -45.53
C ASP A 63 25.06 -67.74 -45.07
N LEU A 64 26.14 -67.57 -45.83
CA LEU A 64 27.15 -66.53 -45.59
C LEU A 64 26.58 -65.10 -45.72
N THR A 65 25.68 -64.85 -46.66
CA THR A 65 25.04 -63.53 -46.83
C THR A 65 23.94 -63.25 -45.78
N GLU A 66 23.24 -64.28 -45.29
CA GLU A 66 22.30 -64.18 -44.17
C GLU A 66 22.99 -63.82 -42.85
N GLU A 67 24.14 -64.44 -42.58
CA GLU A 67 24.97 -64.16 -41.40
C GLU A 67 25.50 -62.71 -41.43
N GLN A 68 25.95 -62.24 -42.59
CA GLN A 68 26.41 -60.87 -42.81
C GLN A 68 25.28 -59.83 -42.57
N ILE A 69 24.05 -60.08 -43.05
CA ILE A 69 22.90 -59.17 -42.83
C ILE A 69 22.50 -59.11 -41.36
N SER A 70 22.52 -60.25 -40.67
CA SER A 70 22.22 -60.32 -39.24
C SER A 70 23.28 -59.63 -38.38
N ALA A 71 24.55 -59.67 -38.80
CA ALA A 71 25.62 -58.90 -38.18
C ALA A 71 25.42 -57.38 -38.37
N VAL A 72 25.22 -56.92 -39.61
CA VAL A 72 24.99 -55.49 -39.93
C VAL A 72 23.77 -54.94 -39.19
N SER A 73 22.70 -55.72 -39.05
CA SER A 73 21.48 -55.31 -38.33
C SER A 73 21.71 -55.11 -36.82
N ARG A 74 22.56 -55.95 -36.19
CA ARG A 74 22.93 -55.80 -34.77
C ARG A 74 23.77 -54.54 -34.55
N ASP A 75 24.78 -54.33 -35.39
CA ASP A 75 25.66 -53.15 -35.32
C ASP A 75 24.88 -51.85 -35.54
N LEU A 76 23.91 -51.85 -36.46
CA LEU A 76 23.00 -50.72 -36.68
C LEU A 76 22.13 -50.45 -35.44
N GLY A 77 21.63 -51.49 -34.77
CA GLY A 77 20.85 -51.36 -33.53
C GLY A 77 21.63 -50.68 -32.40
N VAL A 78 22.88 -51.10 -32.18
CA VAL A 78 23.78 -50.52 -31.16
C VAL A 78 24.14 -49.06 -31.50
N MET A 79 24.50 -48.79 -32.75
CA MET A 79 24.80 -47.42 -33.21
C MET A 79 23.62 -46.47 -33.04
N LEU A 80 22.38 -46.93 -33.26
CA LEU A 80 21.17 -46.13 -33.08
C LEU A 80 20.84 -45.83 -31.61
N SER A 81 21.25 -46.68 -30.66
CA SER A 81 21.15 -46.36 -29.23
C SER A 81 22.19 -45.32 -28.81
N GLU A 82 23.46 -45.51 -29.20
CA GLU A 82 24.55 -44.57 -28.88
C GLU A 82 24.26 -43.16 -29.42
N VAL A 83 23.79 -43.06 -30.67
CA VAL A 83 23.37 -41.78 -31.28
C VAL A 83 22.24 -41.12 -30.49
N ARG A 84 21.28 -41.90 -29.94
CA ARG A 84 20.18 -41.34 -29.13
C ARG A 84 20.71 -40.77 -27.82
N GLU A 85 21.61 -41.49 -27.16
CA GLU A 85 22.20 -41.06 -25.89
C GLU A 85 23.00 -39.77 -26.07
N LEU A 86 23.90 -39.73 -27.06
CA LEU A 86 24.66 -38.52 -27.40
C LEU A 86 23.76 -37.34 -27.77
N ASN A 87 22.66 -37.57 -28.48
CA ASN A 87 21.71 -36.51 -28.82
C ASN A 87 20.97 -35.96 -27.59
N ASN A 88 20.60 -36.83 -26.64
CA ASN A 88 20.01 -36.40 -25.37
C ASN A 88 21.01 -35.59 -24.54
N GLU A 89 22.27 -36.02 -24.51
CA GLU A 89 23.36 -35.31 -23.82
C GLU A 89 23.65 -33.94 -24.44
N ALA A 90 23.70 -33.87 -25.78
CA ALA A 90 23.84 -32.62 -26.53
C ALA A 90 22.70 -31.64 -26.22
N SER A 91 21.45 -32.12 -26.14
CA SER A 91 20.30 -31.28 -25.77
C SER A 91 20.46 -30.69 -24.37
N ARG A 92 20.87 -31.50 -23.38
CA ARG A 92 21.08 -31.04 -22.00
C ARG A 92 22.16 -29.96 -21.92
N TYR A 93 23.29 -30.14 -22.61
CA TYR A 93 24.37 -29.15 -22.62
C TYR A 93 23.99 -27.88 -23.40
N ASP A 94 23.21 -27.96 -24.48
CA ASP A 94 22.68 -26.79 -25.20
C ASP A 94 21.73 -25.96 -24.31
N ASP A 95 20.85 -26.62 -23.56
CA ASP A 95 19.96 -25.97 -22.60
C ASP A 95 20.73 -25.33 -21.43
N GLU A 96 21.72 -26.02 -20.85
CA GLU A 96 22.62 -25.45 -19.83
C GLU A 96 23.37 -24.24 -20.40
N PHE A 97 23.88 -24.32 -21.63
CA PHE A 97 24.58 -23.22 -22.29
C PHE A 97 23.68 -21.99 -22.47
N LYS A 98 22.46 -22.17 -22.99
CA LYS A 98 21.46 -21.10 -23.14
C LYS A 98 21.09 -20.47 -21.81
N SER A 99 20.86 -21.28 -20.78
CA SER A 99 20.59 -20.81 -19.42
C SER A 99 21.73 -19.95 -18.88
N LEU A 100 22.99 -20.39 -19.03
CA LEU A 100 24.16 -19.63 -18.63
C LEU A 100 24.35 -18.34 -19.43
N GLN A 101 24.01 -18.30 -20.73
CA GLN A 101 24.02 -17.06 -21.51
C GLN A 101 22.99 -16.06 -20.96
N ASN A 102 21.77 -16.52 -20.66
CA ASN A 102 20.71 -15.69 -20.11
C ASN A 102 21.10 -15.13 -18.73
N GLN A 103 21.63 -15.97 -17.84
CA GLN A 103 22.12 -15.54 -16.53
C GLN A 103 23.26 -14.51 -16.64
N ARG A 104 24.20 -14.71 -17.57
CA ARG A 104 25.28 -13.72 -17.82
C ARG A 104 24.74 -12.39 -18.32
N GLN A 105 23.71 -12.39 -19.16
CA GLN A 105 23.11 -11.16 -19.67
C GLN A 105 22.36 -10.40 -18.56
N ARG A 106 21.64 -11.11 -17.69
CA ARG A 106 21.02 -10.53 -16.50
C ARG A 106 22.06 -9.91 -15.57
N LEU A 107 23.09 -10.66 -15.21
CA LEU A 107 24.16 -10.19 -14.31
C LEU A 107 24.93 -8.99 -14.88
N ARG A 108 25.15 -8.93 -16.21
CA ARG A 108 25.71 -7.73 -16.86
C ARG A 108 24.82 -6.50 -16.69
N SER A 109 23.51 -6.68 -16.83
CA SER A 109 22.54 -5.60 -16.70
C SER A 109 22.48 -5.11 -15.25
N GLU A 110 22.54 -6.02 -14.27
CA GLU A 110 22.62 -5.72 -12.85
C GLU A 110 23.91 -4.94 -12.53
N ILE A 111 25.08 -5.40 -13.00
CA ILE A 111 26.37 -4.69 -12.83
C ILE A 111 26.28 -3.27 -13.38
N GLN A 112 25.75 -3.08 -14.59
CA GLN A 112 25.55 -1.75 -15.18
C GLN A 112 24.56 -0.88 -14.39
N GLY A 113 23.57 -1.50 -13.74
CA GLY A 113 22.66 -0.82 -12.82
C GLY A 113 23.39 -0.32 -11.58
N THR A 114 24.15 -1.20 -10.92
CA THR A 114 24.95 -0.87 -9.73
C THR A 114 26.02 0.18 -10.01
N GLU A 115 26.68 0.13 -11.17
CA GLU A 115 27.66 1.15 -11.59
C GLU A 115 27.03 2.55 -11.75
N ARG A 116 25.83 2.62 -12.34
CA ARG A 116 25.06 3.87 -12.43
C ARG A 116 24.61 4.35 -11.05
N GLU A 117 24.18 3.44 -10.18
CA GLU A 117 23.82 3.78 -8.80
C GLU A 117 25.02 4.38 -8.04
N LEU A 118 26.22 3.81 -8.19
CA LEU A 118 27.44 4.35 -7.58
C LEU A 118 27.72 5.79 -8.02
N GLN A 119 27.63 6.08 -9.32
CA GLN A 119 27.83 7.43 -9.86
C GLN A 119 26.77 8.42 -9.34
N ASN A 120 25.52 7.99 -9.26
CA ASN A 120 24.41 8.81 -8.74
C ASN A 120 24.56 9.05 -7.23
N LEU A 121 25.01 8.07 -6.47
CA LEU A 121 25.26 8.22 -5.03
C LEU A 121 26.44 9.14 -4.75
N ASP A 122 27.53 9.03 -5.51
CA ASP A 122 28.71 9.90 -5.37
C ASP A 122 28.38 11.37 -5.64
N SER A 123 27.68 11.64 -6.75
CA SER A 123 27.21 13.00 -7.09
C SER A 123 26.25 13.55 -6.03
N ARG A 124 25.27 12.75 -5.58
CA ARG A 124 24.34 13.13 -4.51
C ARG A 124 25.06 13.44 -3.19
N ILE A 125 26.08 12.67 -2.82
CA ILE A 125 26.86 12.92 -1.59
C ILE A 125 27.60 14.26 -1.69
N LYS A 126 28.24 14.53 -2.83
CA LYS A 126 28.91 15.82 -3.09
C LYS A 126 27.94 16.99 -3.00
N ASP A 127 26.73 16.86 -3.55
CA ASP A 127 25.69 17.89 -3.45
C ASP A 127 25.22 18.11 -2.02
N LEU A 128 25.02 17.04 -1.26
CA LEU A 128 24.67 17.12 0.15
C LEU A 128 25.78 17.79 0.98
N GLU A 129 27.04 17.53 0.68
CA GLU A 129 28.20 18.16 1.32
C GLU A 129 28.25 19.67 1.05
N ARG A 130 28.12 20.08 -0.20
CA ARG A 130 28.05 21.51 -0.58
C ARG A 130 26.90 22.21 0.12
N ASN A 131 25.72 21.61 0.11
CA ASN A 131 24.54 22.16 0.78
C ASN A 131 24.72 22.28 2.30
N LEU A 132 25.31 21.28 2.95
CA LEU A 132 25.61 21.30 4.38
C LEU A 132 26.63 22.40 4.71
N GLN A 133 27.65 22.59 3.88
CA GLN A 133 28.63 23.64 4.05
C GLN A 133 27.97 25.03 3.99
N ASN A 134 27.13 25.27 2.98
CA ASN A 134 26.41 26.52 2.81
C ASN A 134 25.48 26.80 4.00
N LEU A 135 24.64 25.84 4.39
CA LEU A 135 23.73 26.00 5.53
C LEU A 135 24.47 26.26 6.84
N ARG A 136 25.62 25.62 7.06
CA ARG A 136 26.46 25.87 8.25
C ARG A 136 27.11 27.25 8.20
N GLN A 137 27.45 27.75 7.02
CA GLN A 137 27.94 29.12 6.86
C GLN A 137 26.83 30.13 7.15
N ASP A 138 25.63 29.93 6.59
CA ASP A 138 24.46 30.77 6.84
C ASP A 138 24.12 30.80 8.33
N ASN A 139 24.12 29.65 9.01
CA ASN A 139 23.86 29.60 10.45
C ASN A 139 24.95 30.26 11.30
N ARG A 140 26.22 30.24 10.86
CA ARG A 140 27.26 31.02 11.51
C ARG A 140 26.97 32.52 11.39
N GLN A 141 26.55 32.99 10.21
CA GLN A 141 26.19 34.38 10.00
C GLN A 141 24.95 34.77 10.83
N ILE A 142 23.87 34.00 10.75
CA ILE A 142 22.65 34.24 11.53
C ILE A 142 22.95 34.27 13.03
N SER A 143 23.80 33.36 13.53
CA SER A 143 24.22 33.37 14.94
C SER A 143 24.96 34.65 15.33
N GLN A 144 25.79 35.21 14.44
CA GLN A 144 26.42 36.51 14.66
C GLN A 144 25.39 37.64 14.66
N ASP A 145 24.46 37.64 13.72
CA ASP A 145 23.40 38.65 13.61
C ASP A 145 22.47 38.63 14.84
N ILE A 146 22.13 37.44 15.35
CA ILE A 146 21.40 37.25 16.62
C ILE A 146 22.16 37.92 17.77
N LYS A 147 23.47 37.65 17.90
CA LYS A 147 24.30 38.26 18.95
C LYS A 147 24.37 39.77 18.82
N GLN A 148 24.45 40.30 17.60
CA GLN A 148 24.44 41.73 17.35
C GLN A 148 23.10 42.36 17.76
N GLU A 149 21.96 41.76 17.39
CA GLU A 149 20.66 42.30 17.77
C GLU A 149 20.35 42.16 19.26
N GLN A 150 20.78 41.07 19.90
CA GLN A 150 20.70 40.94 21.36
C GLN A 150 21.46 42.06 22.08
N ARG A 151 22.63 42.46 21.56
CA ARG A 151 23.39 43.60 22.08
C ARG A 151 22.69 44.93 21.82
N ALA A 152 22.10 45.12 20.64
CA ALA A 152 21.37 46.34 20.27
C ALA A 152 20.06 46.53 21.08
N LEU A 153 19.42 45.43 21.50
CA LEU A 153 18.23 45.47 22.36
C LEU A 153 18.49 45.99 23.78
N GLN A 154 19.70 45.79 24.32
CA GLN A 154 20.03 46.22 25.68
C GLN A 154 19.87 47.72 25.92
N PRO A 155 20.44 48.63 25.11
CA PRO A 155 20.22 50.06 25.28
C PRO A 155 18.77 50.48 25.04
N LEU A 156 18.04 49.82 24.13
CA LEU A 156 16.63 50.10 23.86
C LEU A 156 15.72 49.73 25.04
N ASP A 157 15.96 48.59 25.69
CA ASP A 157 15.25 48.20 26.92
C ASP A 157 15.50 49.19 28.05
N ARG A 158 16.75 49.64 28.23
CA ARG A 158 17.10 50.66 29.22
C ARG A 158 16.40 51.99 28.94
N ASP A 159 16.42 52.48 27.70
CA ASP A 159 15.74 53.73 27.32
C ASP A 159 14.22 53.62 27.55
N LEU A 160 13.58 52.52 27.11
CA LEU A 160 12.17 52.28 27.34
C LEU A 160 11.82 52.27 28.83
N LYS A 161 12.64 51.62 29.69
CA LYS A 161 12.47 51.65 31.15
C LYS A 161 12.58 53.06 31.71
N GLN A 162 13.57 53.84 31.28
CA GLN A 162 13.76 55.22 31.71
C GLN A 162 12.58 56.12 31.30
N LYS A 163 12.15 56.07 30.04
CA LYS A 163 11.00 56.84 29.54
C LYS A 163 9.69 56.45 30.25
N ASN A 164 9.50 55.15 30.52
CA ASN A 164 8.38 54.67 31.33
C ASN A 164 8.35 55.25 32.74
N GLN A 165 9.50 55.25 33.43
CA GLN A 165 9.62 55.81 34.77
C GLN A 165 9.40 57.33 34.78
N ALA A 166 9.97 58.05 33.81
CA ALA A 166 9.78 59.50 33.66
C ALA A 166 8.30 59.86 33.45
N HIS A 167 7.61 59.16 32.54
CA HIS A 167 6.17 59.35 32.32
C HIS A 167 5.36 59.08 33.60
N LYS A 168 5.66 58.00 34.34
CA LYS A 168 4.97 57.66 35.60
C LYS A 168 5.16 58.73 36.66
N LYS A 169 6.38 59.28 36.80
CA LYS A 169 6.67 60.39 37.74
C LYS A 169 5.85 61.63 37.41
N LEU A 170 5.87 62.08 36.15
CA LEU A 170 5.11 63.25 35.70
C LEU A 170 3.60 63.06 35.85
N LEU A 171 3.08 61.86 35.56
CA LEU A 171 1.66 61.55 35.73
C LEU A 171 1.23 61.63 37.21
N ASN A 172 2.07 61.13 38.12
CA ASN A 172 1.82 61.23 39.56
C ASN A 172 1.83 62.69 40.04
N GLU A 173 2.75 63.52 39.54
CA GLU A 173 2.79 64.96 39.83
C GLU A 173 1.54 65.68 39.34
N LYS A 174 1.12 65.42 38.09
CA LYS A 174 -0.14 65.93 37.54
C LYS A 174 -1.32 65.57 38.45
N ASN A 175 -1.46 64.30 38.81
CA ASN A 175 -2.56 63.82 39.65
C ASN A 175 -2.56 64.46 41.04
N LYS A 176 -1.37 64.75 41.60
CA LYS A 176 -1.24 65.47 42.87
C LYS A 176 -1.75 66.91 42.75
N LEU A 177 -1.38 67.62 41.68
CA LEU A 177 -1.87 68.97 41.40
C LEU A 177 -3.39 69.01 41.23
N GLU A 178 -3.96 68.03 40.51
CA GLU A 178 -5.40 67.91 40.31
C GLU A 178 -6.15 67.73 41.64
N ARG A 179 -5.66 66.89 42.55
CA ARG A 179 -6.24 66.73 43.89
C ARG A 179 -6.21 68.02 44.69
N GLN A 180 -5.10 68.76 44.65
CA GLN A 180 -4.96 70.05 45.33
C GLN A 180 -5.92 71.11 44.76
N ILE A 181 -6.06 71.16 43.44
CA ILE A 181 -7.00 72.05 42.73
C ILE A 181 -8.43 71.73 43.15
N SER A 182 -8.85 70.46 43.10
CA SER A 182 -10.20 70.03 43.50
C SER A 182 -10.52 70.37 44.95
N ALA A 183 -9.56 70.20 45.87
CA ALA A 183 -9.73 70.58 47.27
C ALA A 183 -9.95 72.08 47.44
N LEU A 184 -9.16 72.93 46.76
CA LEU A 184 -9.33 74.38 46.81
C LEU A 184 -10.65 74.84 46.17
N GLN A 185 -11.06 74.23 45.05
CA GLN A 185 -12.34 74.53 44.41
C GLN A 185 -13.52 74.21 45.34
N SER A 186 -13.46 73.08 46.05
CA SER A 186 -14.45 72.70 47.05
C SER A 186 -14.49 73.71 48.21
N GLN A 187 -13.33 74.12 48.73
CA GLN A 187 -13.24 75.12 49.79
C GLN A 187 -13.84 76.48 49.37
N ILE A 188 -13.50 76.95 48.17
CA ILE A 188 -14.07 78.20 47.61
C ILE A 188 -15.59 78.08 47.46
N LYS A 189 -16.11 76.92 47.03
CA LYS A 189 -17.55 76.67 46.91
C LYS A 189 -18.24 76.78 48.29
N GLN A 190 -17.65 76.18 49.33
CA GLN A 190 -18.16 76.27 50.70
C GLN A 190 -18.12 77.71 51.24
N ASP A 191 -16.99 78.41 51.09
CA ASP A 191 -16.85 79.79 51.56
C ASP A 191 -17.83 80.73 50.83
N LYS A 192 -18.07 80.53 49.52
CA LYS A 192 -19.12 81.26 48.77
C LYS A 192 -20.52 81.01 49.32
N ALA A 193 -20.84 79.78 49.73
CA ALA A 193 -22.14 79.47 50.35
C ALA A 193 -22.30 80.17 51.71
N THR A 194 -21.23 80.22 52.52
CA THR A 194 -21.19 80.98 53.78
C THR A 194 -21.42 82.48 53.52
N MET A 195 -20.75 83.06 52.53
CA MET A 195 -20.93 84.47 52.16
C MET A 195 -22.35 84.78 51.70
N LYS A 196 -22.99 83.88 50.94
CA LYS A 196 -24.38 84.03 50.45
C LYS A 196 -25.41 84.01 51.58
N THR A 197 -25.14 83.29 52.67
CA THR A 197 -26.10 83.09 53.78
C THR A 197 -25.90 84.04 54.96
N ALA A 198 -24.66 84.39 55.31
CA ALA A 198 -24.35 85.21 56.47
C ALA A 198 -24.78 86.68 56.28
N GLY A 199 -24.57 87.28 55.10
CA GLY A 199 -24.95 88.67 54.81
C GLY A 199 -26.44 88.98 55.06
N PRO A 200 -27.38 88.20 54.47
CA PRO A 200 -28.80 88.37 54.73
C PRO A 200 -29.20 88.16 56.20
N LYS A 201 -28.58 87.20 56.91
CA LYS A 201 -28.84 86.98 58.35
C LYS A 201 -28.41 88.18 59.19
N ILE A 202 -27.23 88.74 58.92
CA ILE A 202 -26.74 89.95 59.60
C ILE A 202 -27.69 91.12 59.36
N SER A 203 -28.17 91.29 58.12
CA SER A 203 -29.14 92.33 57.77
C SER A 203 -30.45 92.17 58.55
N LYS A 204 -31.03 90.95 58.58
CA LYS A 204 -32.24 90.64 59.35
C LYS A 204 -32.05 90.90 60.85
N ASN A 205 -30.93 90.48 61.43
CA ASN A 205 -30.62 90.73 62.83
C ASN A 205 -30.46 92.23 63.13
N LYS A 206 -29.82 93.01 62.25
CA LYS A 206 -29.74 94.47 62.39
C LYS A 206 -31.13 95.12 62.41
N GLN A 207 -32.03 94.69 61.53
CA GLN A 207 -33.41 95.17 61.53
C GLN A 207 -34.14 94.81 62.83
N GLN A 208 -33.96 93.58 63.33
CA GLN A 208 -34.57 93.13 64.57
C GLN A 208 -34.03 93.89 65.79
N ILE A 209 -32.72 94.13 65.86
CA ILE A 209 -32.09 94.97 66.89
C ILE A 209 -32.69 96.37 66.88
N GLN A 210 -32.89 96.97 65.69
CA GLN A 210 -33.48 98.30 65.60
C GLN A 210 -34.92 98.33 66.09
N LYS A 211 -35.73 97.31 65.76
CA LYS A 211 -37.11 97.16 66.28
C LYS A 211 -37.11 97.07 67.81
N GLU A 212 -36.25 96.23 68.38
CA GLU A 212 -36.12 96.08 69.83
C GLU A 212 -35.64 97.39 70.50
N ARG A 213 -34.72 98.13 69.89
CA ARG A 213 -34.28 99.46 70.37
C ARG A 213 -35.43 100.45 70.42
N THR A 214 -36.24 100.53 69.36
CA THR A 214 -37.42 101.42 69.34
C THR A 214 -38.48 100.99 70.36
N ALA A 215 -38.67 99.68 70.57
CA ALA A 215 -39.58 99.16 71.60
C ALA A 215 -39.08 99.54 73.01
N ILE A 216 -37.79 99.38 73.29
CA ILE A 216 -37.17 99.78 74.57
C ILE A 216 -37.30 101.28 74.80
N GLN A 217 -37.10 102.13 73.78
CA GLN A 217 -37.27 103.58 73.92
C GLN A 217 -38.71 103.95 74.34
N ARG A 218 -39.72 103.30 73.73
CA ARG A 218 -41.13 103.47 74.13
C ARG A 218 -41.38 102.98 75.56
N LEU A 219 -40.82 101.82 75.93
CA LEU A 219 -40.89 101.30 77.29
C LEU A 219 -40.23 102.26 78.30
N ASP A 220 -39.11 102.90 77.94
CA ASP A 220 -38.43 103.87 78.79
C ASP A 220 -39.25 105.15 79.01
N GLN A 221 -39.89 105.67 77.97
CA GLN A 221 -40.83 106.77 78.10
C GLN A 221 -42.02 106.38 78.99
N GLY A 222 -42.58 105.18 78.81
CA GLY A 222 -43.65 104.65 79.63
C GLY A 222 -43.26 104.48 81.11
N ILE A 223 -42.05 103.99 81.39
CA ILE A 223 -41.51 103.87 82.75
C ILE A 223 -41.29 105.26 83.37
N LYS A 224 -40.72 106.23 82.63
CA LYS A 224 -40.54 107.61 83.10
C LYS A 224 -41.88 108.24 83.48
N LYS A 225 -42.89 108.11 82.62
CA LYS A 225 -44.26 108.59 82.87
C LYS A 225 -44.88 107.90 84.10
N ALA A 226 -44.83 106.58 84.17
CA ALA A 226 -45.38 105.84 85.32
C ALA A 226 -44.67 106.19 86.64
N LYS A 227 -43.36 106.49 86.61
CA LYS A 227 -42.60 106.99 87.76
C LYS A 227 -43.00 108.41 88.16
N SER A 228 -43.15 109.34 87.21
CA SER A 228 -43.61 110.70 87.50
C SER A 228 -45.04 110.72 88.05
N ASP A 229 -45.92 109.90 87.47
CA ASP A 229 -47.29 109.71 87.95
C ASP A 229 -47.27 109.18 89.38
N ASN A 230 -46.39 108.22 89.71
CA ASN A 230 -46.20 107.75 91.09
C ASN A 230 -45.72 108.85 92.04
N VAL A 231 -44.77 109.71 91.63
CA VAL A 231 -44.32 110.84 92.46
C VAL A 231 -45.46 111.82 92.71
N SER A 232 -46.27 112.12 91.69
CA SER A 232 -47.43 112.99 91.83
C SER A 232 -48.48 112.38 92.76
N LEU A 233 -48.81 111.09 92.57
CA LEU A 233 -49.74 110.36 93.44
C LEU A 233 -49.23 110.28 94.89
N GLN A 234 -47.92 110.12 95.09
CA GLN A 234 -47.29 110.11 96.41
C GLN A 234 -47.36 111.48 97.09
N LYS A 235 -47.09 112.57 96.36
CA LYS A 235 -47.27 113.94 96.87
C LYS A 235 -48.72 114.22 97.30
N SER A 236 -49.70 113.81 96.48
CA SER A 236 -51.12 113.92 96.85
C SER A 236 -51.47 113.07 98.07
N HIS A 237 -50.94 111.85 98.15
CA HIS A 237 -51.11 110.98 99.31
C HIS A 237 -50.53 111.60 100.59
N ASP A 238 -49.31 112.13 100.52
CA ASP A 238 -48.60 112.73 101.65
C ASP A 238 -49.26 114.06 102.09
N SER A 239 -49.76 114.84 101.13
CA SER A 239 -50.59 116.02 101.38
C SER A 239 -51.88 115.64 102.12
N ASN A 240 -52.60 114.62 101.66
CA ASN A 240 -53.78 114.11 102.34
C ASN A 240 -53.45 113.59 103.76
N MET A 241 -52.29 112.95 103.95
CA MET A 241 -51.82 112.52 105.27
C MET A 241 -51.49 113.70 106.19
N ALA A 242 -50.88 114.76 105.67
CA ALA A 242 -50.64 116.00 106.41
C ALA A 242 -51.94 116.71 106.79
N GLU A 243 -52.93 116.72 105.89
CA GLU A 243 -54.26 117.26 106.15
C GLU A 243 -55.04 116.44 107.17
N ILE A 244 -54.99 115.10 107.06
CA ILE A 244 -55.49 114.19 108.10
C ILE A 244 -54.83 114.53 109.44
N ARG A 245 -53.50 114.62 109.53
CA ARG A 245 -52.80 114.97 110.79
C ARG A 245 -53.27 116.32 111.36
N LYS A 246 -53.44 117.35 110.52
CA LYS A 246 -53.91 118.68 110.93
C LYS A 246 -55.36 118.65 111.43
N LYS A 247 -56.25 117.95 110.73
CA LYS A 247 -57.65 117.75 111.14
C LYS A 247 -57.77 116.84 112.37
N GLN A 248 -56.91 115.83 112.52
CA GLN A 248 -56.82 114.96 113.71
C GLN A 248 -56.42 115.76 114.95
N LYS A 249 -55.45 116.67 114.81
CA LYS A 249 -55.02 117.58 115.90
C LYS A 249 -56.15 118.50 116.36
N LYS A 250 -56.97 119.00 115.42
CA LYS A 250 -58.21 119.75 115.73
C LYS A 250 -59.29 118.87 116.38
N LEU A 251 -59.49 117.64 115.88
CA LEU A 251 -60.45 116.67 116.41
C LEU A 251 -60.17 116.28 117.88
N ASN A 252 -58.89 116.20 118.27
CA ASN A 252 -58.45 115.83 119.63
C ASN A 252 -58.70 116.93 120.68
N GLY A 253 -58.90 118.19 120.28
CA GLY A 253 -59.20 119.31 121.18
C GLY A 253 -60.70 119.58 121.37
N LEU A 254 -61.58 118.76 120.80
CA LEU A 254 -63.04 118.96 120.81
C LEU A 254 -63.76 117.89 121.67
N PRO A 255 -64.81 118.25 122.43
CA PRO A 255 -65.52 117.35 123.34
C PRO A 255 -66.30 116.24 122.61
N PRO A 256 -66.48 115.04 123.21
CA PRO A 256 -66.76 113.79 122.50
C PRO A 256 -68.01 113.74 121.60
N ARG A 257 -69.02 114.58 121.84
CA ARG A 257 -70.34 114.58 121.16
C ARG A 257 -70.69 115.87 120.41
N SER A 258 -69.74 116.78 120.13
CA SER A 258 -70.07 118.03 119.42
C SER A 258 -70.38 117.82 117.93
N PRO A 259 -71.34 118.57 117.34
CA PRO A 259 -71.66 118.50 115.91
C PRO A 259 -70.43 118.76 115.02
N GLU A 260 -69.57 119.67 115.48
CA GLU A 260 -68.34 120.06 114.80
C GLU A 260 -67.29 118.93 114.80
N ARG A 261 -67.18 118.16 115.90
CA ARG A 261 -66.33 116.97 115.99
C ARG A 261 -66.80 115.86 115.05
N GLN A 262 -68.11 115.63 114.94
CA GLN A 262 -68.66 114.64 114.00
C GLN A 262 -68.44 115.04 112.53
N LYS A 263 -68.54 116.33 112.20
CA LYS A 263 -68.25 116.85 110.85
C LYS A 263 -66.78 116.64 110.48
N ILE A 264 -65.84 117.00 111.37
CA ILE A 264 -64.40 116.78 111.17
C ILE A 264 -64.08 115.28 111.07
N ALA A 265 -64.73 114.41 111.86
CA ALA A 265 -64.55 112.96 111.78
C ALA A 265 -65.02 112.36 110.43
N ARG A 266 -66.15 112.81 109.87
CA ARG A 266 -66.62 112.39 108.54
C ARG A 266 -65.70 112.88 107.42
N GLU A 267 -65.18 114.11 107.52
CA GLU A 267 -64.19 114.64 106.58
C GLU A 267 -62.87 113.84 106.63
N ILE A 268 -62.38 113.48 107.82
CA ILE A 268 -61.21 112.60 107.98
C ILE A 268 -61.48 111.22 107.33
N GLN A 269 -62.64 110.60 107.59
CA GLN A 269 -63.00 109.31 106.98
C GLN A 269 -63.05 109.39 105.45
N LYS A 270 -63.56 110.48 104.88
CA LYS A 270 -63.57 110.73 103.43
C LYS A 270 -62.15 110.83 102.86
N ILE A 271 -61.28 111.64 103.48
CA ILE A 271 -59.87 111.79 103.05
C ILE A 271 -59.10 110.47 103.23
N VAL A 272 -59.38 109.69 104.28
CA VAL A 272 -58.80 108.35 104.49
C VAL A 272 -59.25 107.36 103.41
N ALA A 273 -60.52 107.38 103.00
CA ALA A 273 -61.02 106.54 101.91
C ALA A 273 -60.37 106.92 100.57
N GLU A 274 -60.24 108.21 100.28
CA GLU A 274 -59.51 108.74 99.12
C GLU A 274 -58.02 108.34 99.15
N ASN A 275 -57.38 108.38 100.33
CA ASN A 275 -56.00 107.93 100.50
C ASN A 275 -55.82 106.42 100.31
N LYS A 276 -56.80 105.61 100.72
CA LYS A 276 -56.82 104.16 100.47
C LYS A 276 -56.89 103.87 98.96
N VAL A 277 -57.64 104.67 98.20
CA VAL A 277 -57.70 104.60 96.73
C VAL A 277 -56.38 105.06 96.10
N LEU A 278 -55.78 106.17 96.56
CA LEU A 278 -54.47 106.65 96.13
C LEU A 278 -53.38 105.59 96.38
N ASN A 279 -53.36 104.96 97.56
CA ASN A 279 -52.40 103.91 97.89
C ASN A 279 -52.55 102.68 96.96
N ARG A 280 -53.79 102.25 96.65
CA ARG A 280 -54.03 101.19 95.65
C ARG A 280 -53.54 101.60 94.25
N LYS A 281 -53.72 102.85 93.83
CA LYS A 281 -53.21 103.38 92.56
C LYS A 281 -51.68 103.41 92.53
N ILE A 282 -51.03 103.85 93.61
CA ILE A 282 -49.57 103.84 93.77
C ILE A 282 -49.03 102.41 93.66
N GLN A 283 -49.65 101.44 94.34
CA GLN A 283 -49.23 100.04 94.26
C GLN A 283 -49.41 99.44 92.85
N ARG A 284 -50.52 99.74 92.16
CA ARG A 284 -50.72 99.33 90.75
C ARG A 284 -49.69 99.95 89.81
N ASN A 285 -49.38 101.24 89.97
CA ASN A 285 -48.35 101.91 89.16
C ASN A 285 -46.95 101.38 89.47
N LYS A 286 -46.63 101.05 90.73
CA LYS A 286 -45.36 100.35 91.09
C LYS A 286 -45.26 99.00 90.37
N GLN A 287 -46.32 98.19 90.41
CA GLN A 287 -46.37 96.91 89.68
C GLN A 287 -46.24 97.11 88.15
N GLN A 288 -46.83 98.17 87.60
CA GLN A 288 -46.71 98.50 86.18
C GLN A 288 -45.26 98.89 85.81
N VAL A 289 -44.58 99.68 86.64
CA VAL A 289 -43.16 100.02 86.47
C VAL A 289 -42.29 98.75 86.48
N GLU A 290 -42.55 97.82 87.39
CA GLU A 290 -41.83 96.54 87.44
C GLU A 290 -42.08 95.67 86.19
N ARG A 291 -43.34 95.55 85.74
CA ARG A 291 -43.68 94.79 84.52
C ARG A 291 -43.03 95.38 83.27
N LEU A 292 -43.07 96.70 83.11
CA LEU A 292 -42.40 97.41 82.02
C LEU A 292 -40.87 97.24 82.12
N GLY A 293 -40.32 97.28 83.33
CA GLY A 293 -38.90 97.04 83.61
C GLY A 293 -38.44 95.62 83.24
N ARG A 294 -39.22 94.58 83.58
CA ARG A 294 -38.94 93.19 83.17
C ARG A 294 -38.98 93.03 81.65
N THR A 295 -39.99 93.59 81.00
CA THR A 295 -40.14 93.55 79.52
C THR A 295 -38.97 94.25 78.83
N LYS A 296 -38.54 95.42 79.35
CA LYS A 296 -37.35 96.14 78.89
C LYS A 296 -36.09 95.27 79.02
N SER A 297 -35.88 94.63 80.17
CA SER A 297 -34.74 93.72 80.40
C SER A 297 -34.71 92.55 79.41
N THR A 298 -35.87 91.99 79.07
CA THR A 298 -35.98 90.95 78.03
C THR A 298 -35.55 91.48 76.66
N GLY A 299 -36.03 92.66 76.25
CA GLY A 299 -35.59 93.30 75.00
C GLY A 299 -34.08 93.58 74.97
N GLN A 300 -33.49 94.01 76.10
CA GLN A 300 -32.04 94.21 76.22
C GLN A 300 -31.25 92.90 76.06
N ARG A 301 -31.74 91.80 76.65
CA ARG A 301 -31.16 90.46 76.46
C ARG A 301 -31.26 89.98 75.02
N ASN A 302 -32.39 90.22 74.34
CA ASN A 302 -32.56 89.90 72.92
C ASN A 302 -31.58 90.67 72.04
N ILE A 303 -31.41 91.98 72.28
CA ILE A 303 -30.42 92.79 71.57
C ILE A 303 -29.01 92.24 71.79
N ALA A 304 -28.62 91.96 73.03
CA ALA A 304 -27.29 91.43 73.34
C ALA A 304 -27.03 90.09 72.62
N LYS A 305 -28.02 89.19 72.58
CA LYS A 305 -27.95 87.93 71.85
C LYS A 305 -27.76 88.16 70.34
N LEU A 306 -28.60 88.99 69.73
CA LEU A 306 -28.52 89.30 68.29
C LEU A 306 -27.22 90.02 67.91
N GLN A 307 -26.68 90.86 68.80
CA GLN A 307 -25.38 91.51 68.61
C GLN A 307 -24.24 90.50 68.64
N LYS A 308 -24.27 89.55 69.60
CA LYS A 308 -23.30 88.44 69.67
C LYS A 308 -23.39 87.56 68.42
N ASP A 309 -24.60 87.20 67.99
CA ASP A 309 -24.81 86.41 66.77
C ASP A 309 -24.28 87.15 65.53
N ASN A 310 -24.52 88.47 65.43
CA ASN A 310 -23.95 89.29 64.36
C ASN A 310 -22.42 89.34 64.39
N GLN A 311 -21.80 89.42 65.57
CA GLN A 311 -20.36 89.41 65.71
C GLN A 311 -19.76 88.08 65.22
N VAL A 312 -20.37 86.95 65.59
CA VAL A 312 -19.95 85.61 65.13
C VAL A 312 -20.15 85.46 63.62
N LEU A 313 -21.30 85.87 63.08
CA LEU A 313 -21.58 85.84 61.65
C LEU A 313 -20.62 86.73 60.85
N GLN A 314 -20.28 87.92 61.37
CA GLN A 314 -19.35 88.84 60.74
C GLN A 314 -17.92 88.26 60.72
N ALA A 315 -17.46 87.70 61.85
CA ALA A 315 -16.17 87.02 61.92
C ALA A 315 -16.09 85.83 60.95
N SER A 316 -17.16 85.04 60.85
CA SER A 316 -17.27 83.93 59.89
C SER A 316 -17.23 84.42 58.44
N LEU A 317 -17.92 85.53 58.13
CA LEU A 317 -17.92 86.17 56.81
C LEU A 317 -16.51 86.66 56.42
N ASP A 318 -15.82 87.34 57.33
CA ASP A 318 -14.50 87.90 57.08
C ASP A 318 -13.44 86.79 56.90
N GLN A 319 -13.54 85.72 57.69
CA GLN A 319 -12.73 84.51 57.49
C GLN A 319 -13.00 83.86 56.13
N ALA A 320 -14.27 83.69 55.74
CA ALA A 320 -14.63 83.11 54.45
C ALA A 320 -14.10 83.96 53.27
N ARG A 321 -14.17 85.29 53.36
CA ARG A 321 -13.60 86.22 52.38
C ARG A 321 -12.08 86.07 52.26
N LYS A 322 -11.37 86.07 53.39
CA LYS A 322 -9.91 85.92 53.44
C LYS A 322 -9.47 84.56 52.88
N ARG A 323 -10.13 83.47 53.27
CA ARG A 323 -9.87 82.12 52.73
C ARG A 323 -10.15 82.03 51.24
N THR A 324 -11.23 82.63 50.76
CA THR A 324 -11.56 82.65 49.33
C THR A 324 -10.50 83.39 48.51
N ALA A 325 -10.05 84.56 48.96
CA ALA A 325 -9.00 85.34 48.29
C ALA A 325 -7.68 84.55 48.18
N ASN A 326 -7.23 83.97 49.31
CA ASN A 326 -6.01 83.16 49.37
C ASN A 326 -6.11 81.87 48.54
N SER A 327 -7.27 81.20 48.58
CA SER A 327 -7.50 79.99 47.81
C SER A 327 -7.56 80.27 46.31
N SER A 328 -8.12 81.41 45.90
CA SER A 328 -8.24 81.80 44.49
C SER A 328 -6.89 82.15 43.86
N SER A 329 -6.01 82.84 44.59
CA SER A 329 -4.64 83.11 44.13
C SER A 329 -3.83 81.83 44.00
N LYS A 330 -3.91 80.93 44.99
CA LYS A 330 -3.25 79.62 44.96
C LYS A 330 -3.79 78.72 43.84
N LEU A 331 -5.10 78.73 43.60
CA LEU A 331 -5.75 77.99 42.50
C LEU A 331 -5.21 78.42 41.14
N THR A 332 -5.02 79.73 40.92
CA THR A 332 -4.46 80.25 39.67
C THR A 332 -3.03 79.74 39.43
N SER A 333 -2.19 79.75 40.46
CA SER A 333 -0.82 79.22 40.39
C SER A 333 -0.81 77.70 40.13
N LEU A 334 -1.61 76.92 40.86
CA LEU A 334 -1.70 75.47 40.68
C LEU A 334 -2.23 75.08 39.30
N ASN A 335 -3.21 75.82 38.75
CA ASN A 335 -3.70 75.57 37.39
C ASN A 335 -2.61 75.80 36.34
N ARG A 336 -1.76 76.82 36.49
CA ARG A 336 -0.61 77.02 35.59
C ARG A 336 0.39 75.86 35.69
N GLN A 337 0.68 75.40 36.91
CA GLN A 337 1.55 74.23 37.12
C GLN A 337 0.95 72.96 36.53
N LYS A 338 -0.36 72.75 36.71
CA LYS A 338 -1.09 71.61 36.13
C LYS A 338 -0.96 71.61 34.61
N ASN A 339 -1.25 72.73 33.95
CA ASN A 339 -1.18 72.83 32.49
C ASN A 339 0.25 72.53 31.97
N LYS A 340 1.28 73.01 32.67
CA LYS A 340 2.68 72.69 32.35
C LYS A 340 2.97 71.19 32.52
N SER A 341 2.53 70.60 33.62
CA SER A 341 2.69 69.17 33.91
C SER A 341 1.93 68.30 32.88
N GLU A 342 0.73 68.70 32.48
CA GLU A 342 -0.06 68.01 31.43
C GLU A 342 0.68 67.97 30.09
N GLN A 343 1.28 69.10 29.68
CA GLN A 343 2.08 69.14 28.46
C GLN A 343 3.32 68.24 28.58
N GLN A 344 3.99 68.23 29.74
CA GLN A 344 5.14 67.35 29.98
C GLN A 344 4.75 65.87 29.96
N VAL A 345 3.60 65.49 30.55
CA VAL A 345 3.05 64.13 30.48
C VAL A 345 2.80 63.73 29.02
N LYS A 346 2.20 64.61 28.21
CA LYS A 346 1.95 64.35 26.79
C LYS A 346 3.23 64.10 26.00
N VAL A 347 4.27 64.93 26.21
CA VAL A 347 5.59 64.74 25.58
C VAL A 347 6.22 63.42 26.04
N ALA A 348 6.24 63.15 27.34
CA ALA A 348 6.81 61.92 27.88
C ALA A 348 6.08 60.66 27.40
N ALA A 349 4.75 60.72 27.21
CA ALA A 349 3.95 59.62 26.67
C ALA A 349 4.34 59.32 25.21
N ASN A 350 4.54 60.37 24.40
CA ASN A 350 4.99 60.24 23.02
C ASN A 350 6.41 59.66 22.93
N GLU A 351 7.34 60.13 23.76
CA GLU A 351 8.71 59.59 23.81
C GLU A 351 8.73 58.13 24.24
N LYS A 352 7.96 57.77 25.29
CA LYS A 352 7.75 56.38 25.70
C LYS A 352 7.22 55.52 24.55
N SER A 353 6.24 56.02 23.79
CA SER A 353 5.68 55.29 22.65
C SER A 353 6.71 55.07 21.55
N LYS A 354 7.54 56.09 21.24
CA LYS A 354 8.65 55.98 20.28
C LYS A 354 9.68 54.94 20.72
N ALA A 355 10.14 55.00 21.98
CA ALA A 355 11.08 54.03 22.54
C ALA A 355 10.51 52.60 22.49
N ARG A 356 9.21 52.44 22.77
CA ARG A 356 8.55 51.13 22.71
C ARG A 356 8.54 50.56 21.30
N ARG A 357 8.18 51.37 20.29
CA ARG A 357 8.20 50.93 18.89
C ARG A 357 9.59 50.49 18.43
N ALA A 358 10.63 51.24 18.80
CA ALA A 358 12.01 50.90 18.46
C ALA A 358 12.43 49.56 19.09
N TYR A 359 12.10 49.35 20.37
CA TYR A 359 12.33 48.08 21.06
C TYR A 359 11.57 46.91 20.39
N ASP A 360 10.27 47.09 20.12
CA ASP A 360 9.43 46.05 19.53
C ASP A 360 9.93 45.67 18.12
N GLN A 361 10.37 46.63 17.30
CA GLN A 361 10.95 46.37 15.98
C GLN A 361 12.25 45.54 16.06
N ALA A 362 13.17 45.90 16.95
CA ALA A 362 14.41 45.14 17.17
C ALA A 362 14.12 43.72 17.71
N SER A 363 13.15 43.59 18.63
CA SER A 363 12.73 42.31 19.18
C SER A 363 12.09 41.40 18.12
N GLN A 364 11.25 41.95 17.24
CA GLN A 364 10.70 41.20 16.11
C GLN A 364 11.77 40.71 15.15
N LYS A 365 12.78 41.54 14.87
CA LYS A 365 13.91 41.16 14.01
C LYS A 365 14.72 40.02 14.64
N LEU A 366 15.02 40.10 15.93
CA LEU A 366 15.67 39.02 16.68
C LEU A 366 14.87 37.70 16.59
N ASN A 367 13.57 37.74 16.86
CA ASN A 367 12.71 36.56 16.79
C ASN A 367 12.68 35.93 15.38
N ARG A 368 12.75 36.75 14.32
CA ARG A 368 12.83 36.23 12.93
C ARG A 368 14.16 35.53 12.68
N LEU A 369 15.26 36.08 13.17
CA LEU A 369 16.59 35.47 13.02
C LEU A 369 16.69 34.14 13.79
N GLU A 370 16.15 34.07 15.01
CA GLU A 370 16.12 32.83 15.82
C GLU A 370 15.34 31.72 15.10
N ARG A 371 14.15 32.02 14.55
CA ARG A 371 13.39 31.05 13.75
C ARG A 371 14.13 30.57 12.50
N LEU A 372 14.85 31.48 11.82
CA LEU A 372 15.66 31.11 10.65
C LEU A 372 16.82 30.19 11.04
N TYR A 373 17.47 30.46 12.18
CA TYR A 373 18.53 29.62 12.72
C TYR A 373 18.02 28.20 12.99
N ASP A 374 16.88 28.07 13.69
CA ASP A 374 16.28 26.78 14.03
C ASP A 374 15.88 25.98 12.79
N LYS A 375 15.21 26.64 11.83
CA LYS A 375 14.83 26.02 10.55
C LYS A 375 16.04 25.51 9.76
N ASN A 376 17.16 26.23 9.83
CA ASN A 376 18.39 25.78 9.20
C ASN A 376 19.07 24.64 9.97
N GLN A 377 18.95 24.57 11.30
CA GLN A 377 19.43 23.43 12.08
C GLN A 377 18.67 22.15 11.72
N GLU A 378 17.35 22.23 11.57
CA GLU A 378 16.50 21.13 11.09
C GLU A 378 16.97 20.64 9.71
N LYS A 379 17.12 21.55 8.74
CA LYS A 379 17.63 21.22 7.40
C LYS A 379 19.03 20.61 7.42
N ILE A 380 19.90 21.05 8.30
CA ILE A 380 21.24 20.48 8.48
C ILE A 380 21.12 19.03 8.96
N SER A 381 20.27 18.78 9.97
CA SER A 381 20.01 17.43 10.49
C SER A 381 19.49 16.50 9.40
N ASP A 382 18.47 16.91 8.65
CA ASP A 382 17.86 16.10 7.59
C ASP A 382 18.86 15.76 6.48
N LYS A 383 19.63 16.76 6.01
CA LYS A 383 20.64 16.56 4.98
C LYS A 383 21.79 15.70 5.48
N GLN A 384 22.15 15.78 6.76
CA GLN A 384 23.18 14.94 7.35
C GLN A 384 22.71 13.47 7.44
N THR A 385 21.46 13.24 7.82
CA THR A 385 20.83 11.91 7.77
C THR A 385 20.78 11.35 6.35
N ALA A 386 20.35 12.16 5.38
CA ALA A 386 20.34 11.78 3.96
C ALA A 386 21.74 11.45 3.42
N LYS A 387 22.76 12.19 3.86
CA LYS A 387 24.17 11.95 3.51
C LYS A 387 24.64 10.61 4.06
N VAL A 388 24.41 10.33 5.34
CA VAL A 388 24.80 9.06 5.98
C VAL A 388 24.12 7.87 5.30
N ASN A 389 22.82 7.97 5.00
CA ASN A 389 22.10 6.92 4.30
C ASN A 389 22.65 6.68 2.88
N SER A 390 22.96 7.75 2.15
CA SER A 390 23.58 7.66 0.82
C SER A 390 24.98 7.04 0.89
N GLN A 391 25.79 7.38 1.91
CA GLN A 391 27.11 6.79 2.14
C GLN A 391 27.03 5.30 2.50
N ARG A 392 26.02 4.88 3.28
CA ARG A 392 25.81 3.45 3.59
C ARG A 392 25.48 2.66 2.32
N ARG A 393 24.59 3.17 1.48
CA ARG A 393 24.26 2.56 0.18
C ARG A 393 25.47 2.52 -0.75
N LEU A 394 26.25 3.60 -0.80
CA LEU A 394 27.48 3.65 -1.62
C LEU A 394 28.45 2.55 -1.18
N LYS A 395 28.69 2.41 0.13
CA LYS A 395 29.55 1.35 0.68
C LYS A 395 29.02 -0.04 0.36
N GLN A 396 27.71 -0.25 0.41
CA GLN A 396 27.11 -1.54 0.06
C GLN A 396 27.35 -1.87 -1.42
N ALA A 397 27.00 -0.97 -2.32
CA ALA A 397 27.23 -1.14 -3.76
C ALA A 397 28.72 -1.33 -4.10
N GLN A 398 29.63 -0.65 -3.39
CA GLN A 398 31.08 -0.84 -3.53
C GLN A 398 31.56 -2.23 -3.10
N ARG A 399 30.87 -2.87 -2.14
CA ARG A 399 31.18 -4.25 -1.71
C ARG A 399 30.62 -5.30 -2.65
N ASP A 400 29.42 -5.08 -3.17
CA ASP A 400 28.71 -6.08 -3.99
C ASP A 400 29.27 -6.13 -5.42
N LEU A 401 29.66 -4.98 -5.99
CA LEU A 401 30.10 -4.89 -7.37
C LEU A 401 31.30 -5.81 -7.72
N PRO A 402 32.38 -5.90 -6.90
CA PRO A 402 33.46 -6.86 -7.14
C PRO A 402 32.97 -8.32 -7.16
N GLN A 403 32.07 -8.68 -6.24
CA GLN A 403 31.53 -10.05 -6.16
C GLN A 403 30.71 -10.38 -7.41
N MET A 404 29.83 -9.48 -7.84
CA MET A 404 29.05 -9.65 -9.07
C MET A 404 29.93 -9.78 -10.31
N ARG A 405 31.01 -8.99 -10.40
CA ARG A 405 31.99 -9.08 -11.48
C ARG A 405 32.71 -10.44 -11.47
N GLN A 406 33.06 -10.95 -10.29
CA GLN A 406 33.66 -12.27 -10.14
C GLN A 406 32.69 -13.38 -10.56
N ASP A 407 31.42 -13.30 -10.17
CA ASP A 407 30.39 -14.26 -10.55
C ASP A 407 30.15 -14.26 -12.07
N LEU A 408 30.23 -13.10 -12.72
CA LEU A 408 30.15 -12.99 -14.18
C LEU A 408 31.32 -13.71 -14.87
N VAL A 409 32.53 -13.60 -14.31
CA VAL A 409 33.72 -14.32 -14.79
C VAL A 409 33.54 -15.83 -14.60
N ASN A 410 33.11 -16.27 -13.42
CA ASN A 410 32.89 -17.68 -13.11
C ASN A 410 31.84 -18.29 -14.07
N LYS A 411 30.72 -17.61 -14.30
CA LYS A 411 29.69 -18.06 -15.26
C LYS A 411 30.19 -18.05 -16.70
N ARG A 412 31.07 -17.12 -17.09
CA ARG A 412 31.70 -17.13 -18.42
C ARG A 412 32.58 -18.36 -18.60
N ILE A 413 33.41 -18.68 -17.61
CA ILE A 413 34.28 -19.87 -17.63
C ILE A 413 33.44 -21.14 -17.73
N ARG A 414 32.40 -21.28 -16.90
CA ARG A 414 31.47 -22.42 -16.96
C ARG A 414 30.80 -22.54 -18.32
N SER A 415 30.27 -21.44 -18.85
CA SER A 415 29.64 -21.40 -20.18
C SER A 415 30.60 -21.82 -21.30
N GLN A 416 31.88 -21.43 -21.23
CA GLN A 416 32.91 -21.87 -22.18
C GLN A 416 33.28 -23.35 -22.02
N SER A 417 33.22 -23.89 -20.81
CA SER A 417 33.42 -25.32 -20.56
C SER A 417 32.27 -26.14 -21.15
N VAL A 418 31.03 -25.76 -20.84
CA VAL A 418 29.81 -26.41 -21.35
C VAL A 418 29.78 -26.38 -22.88
N LYS A 419 30.14 -25.25 -23.48
CA LYS A 419 30.22 -25.15 -24.94
C LYS A 419 31.24 -26.11 -25.54
N ARG A 420 32.42 -26.26 -24.92
CA ARG A 420 33.45 -27.21 -25.38
C ARG A 420 32.97 -28.65 -25.31
N GLN A 421 32.25 -29.02 -24.24
CA GLN A 421 31.63 -30.35 -24.10
C GLN A 421 30.57 -30.58 -25.19
N LEU A 422 29.71 -29.59 -25.43
CA LEU A 422 28.71 -29.64 -26.50
C LEU A 422 29.37 -29.80 -27.89
N ASP A 423 30.40 -29.00 -28.19
CA ASP A 423 31.13 -29.06 -29.46
C ASP A 423 31.79 -30.45 -29.65
N GLN A 424 32.30 -31.06 -28.57
CA GLN A 424 32.84 -32.42 -28.59
C GLN A 424 31.76 -33.47 -28.90
N ILE A 425 30.63 -33.44 -28.19
CA ILE A 425 29.52 -34.39 -28.41
C ILE A 425 28.96 -34.26 -29.83
N LEU A 426 28.84 -33.04 -30.35
CA LEU A 426 28.41 -32.80 -31.73
C LEU A 426 29.41 -33.37 -32.74
N SER A 427 30.72 -33.29 -32.47
CA SER A 427 31.73 -33.94 -33.30
C SER A 427 31.61 -35.47 -33.27
N GLU A 428 31.41 -36.06 -32.10
CA GLU A 428 31.20 -37.51 -31.93
C GLU A 428 29.93 -37.98 -32.66
N LEU A 429 28.83 -37.23 -32.55
CA LEU A 429 27.59 -37.47 -33.30
C LEU A 429 27.83 -37.51 -34.81
N ASN A 430 28.55 -36.53 -35.36
CA ASN A 430 28.86 -36.50 -36.80
C ASN A 430 29.69 -37.71 -37.24
N GLN A 431 30.64 -38.17 -36.40
CA GLN A 431 31.41 -39.39 -36.69
C GLN A 431 30.51 -40.63 -36.68
N LYS A 432 29.60 -40.74 -35.70
CA LYS A 432 28.65 -41.85 -35.59
C LYS A 432 27.63 -41.88 -36.72
N GLU A 433 27.15 -40.72 -37.18
CA GLU A 433 26.28 -40.60 -38.37
C GLU A 433 26.96 -41.10 -39.65
N ALA A 434 28.26 -40.82 -39.81
CA ALA A 434 29.03 -41.32 -40.96
C ALA A 434 29.13 -42.85 -40.96
N VAL A 435 29.36 -43.47 -39.79
CA VAL A 435 29.36 -44.93 -39.64
C VAL A 435 27.97 -45.52 -39.91
N LEU A 436 26.92 -44.91 -39.36
CA LEU A 436 25.53 -45.33 -39.59
C LEU A 436 25.17 -45.29 -41.08
N SER A 437 25.65 -44.29 -41.81
CA SER A 437 25.45 -44.16 -43.26
C SER A 437 26.14 -45.27 -44.05
N ARG A 438 27.35 -45.67 -43.64
CA ARG A 438 28.08 -46.81 -44.24
C ARG A 438 27.38 -48.13 -43.98
N LEU A 439 26.94 -48.38 -42.75
CA LEU A 439 26.20 -49.59 -42.38
C LEU A 439 24.90 -49.73 -43.18
N ARG A 440 24.16 -48.63 -43.36
CA ARG A 440 22.95 -48.60 -44.22
C ARG A 440 23.25 -48.89 -45.69
N ALA A 441 24.36 -48.36 -46.21
CA ALA A 441 24.79 -48.66 -47.58
C ALA A 441 25.15 -50.14 -47.74
N GLN A 442 25.91 -50.72 -46.80
CA GLN A 442 26.25 -52.14 -46.79
C GLN A 442 25.00 -53.03 -46.71
N GLU A 443 24.04 -52.67 -45.85
CA GLU A 443 22.76 -53.36 -45.76
C GLU A 443 22.01 -53.36 -47.11
N THR A 444 21.99 -52.20 -47.78
CA THR A 444 21.33 -52.03 -49.09
C THR A 444 22.03 -52.86 -50.18
N GLU A 445 23.36 -52.88 -50.19
CA GLU A 445 24.16 -53.68 -51.13
C GLU A 445 23.94 -55.18 -50.92
N LEU A 446 23.96 -55.66 -49.67
CA LEU A 446 23.70 -57.07 -49.33
C LEU A 446 22.27 -57.49 -49.70
N ALA A 447 21.28 -56.62 -49.46
CA ALA A 447 19.91 -56.86 -49.87
C ALA A 447 19.77 -56.95 -51.40
N GLN A 448 20.49 -56.11 -52.14
CA GLN A 448 20.51 -56.14 -53.60
C GLN A 448 21.27 -57.36 -54.16
N ALA A 449 22.35 -57.79 -53.52
CA ALA A 449 23.11 -59.00 -53.90
C ALA A 449 22.23 -60.26 -53.77
N LEU A 450 21.49 -60.38 -52.67
CA LEU A 450 20.50 -61.45 -52.49
C LEU A 450 19.42 -61.42 -53.57
N LYS A 451 18.88 -60.23 -53.90
CA LYS A 451 17.89 -60.05 -54.98
C LYS A 451 18.45 -60.47 -56.35
N ASN A 452 19.72 -60.20 -56.60
CA ASN A 452 20.38 -60.58 -57.87
C ASN A 452 20.67 -62.10 -57.94
N MET A 453 21.10 -62.73 -56.84
CA MET A 453 21.25 -64.19 -56.74
C MET A 453 19.93 -64.92 -57.02
N TYR A 454 18.81 -64.36 -56.57
CA TYR A 454 17.48 -64.86 -56.89
C TYR A 454 17.17 -64.82 -58.40
N SER A 455 17.61 -63.76 -59.10
CA SER A 455 17.40 -63.61 -60.55
C SER A 455 18.25 -64.55 -61.42
N TYR A 456 19.39 -65.02 -60.91
CA TYR A 456 20.32 -65.90 -61.64
C TYR A 456 19.79 -67.33 -61.77
N SER A 457 19.05 -67.82 -60.76
CA SER A 457 18.35 -69.12 -60.78
C SER A 457 17.38 -69.24 -61.97
N ASN A 458 16.68 -68.15 -62.33
CA ASN A 458 15.70 -68.12 -63.43
C ASN A 458 16.30 -68.11 -64.86
N ARG A 459 17.62 -67.98 -65.05
CA ARG A 459 18.25 -67.88 -66.38
C ARG A 459 18.64 -69.22 -67.02
N ASN A 460 18.58 -70.34 -66.29
CA ASN A 460 19.02 -71.66 -66.79
C ASN A 460 17.87 -72.48 -67.41
N LYS A 461 17.41 -72.14 -68.63
CA LYS A 461 16.58 -72.92 -69.61
C LYS A 461 15.42 -73.84 -69.11
N VAL A 462 15.07 -73.80 -67.83
CA VAL A 462 14.06 -74.62 -67.16
C VAL A 462 13.15 -73.66 -66.40
N LEU A 463 11.86 -73.71 -66.69
CA LEU A 463 10.84 -73.02 -65.92
C LEU A 463 10.22 -74.02 -64.94
N ASN A 464 10.46 -73.81 -63.65
CA ASN A 464 9.83 -74.61 -62.60
C ASN A 464 8.49 -73.98 -62.21
N VAL A 465 7.40 -74.73 -62.36
CA VAL A 465 6.05 -74.30 -62.01
C VAL A 465 5.50 -75.21 -60.91
N ALA A 466 5.30 -74.64 -59.73
CA ALA A 466 4.68 -75.34 -58.60
C ALA A 466 3.16 -75.09 -58.62
N VAL A 467 2.35 -76.15 -58.61
CA VAL A 467 0.88 -76.06 -58.65
C VAL A 467 0.31 -76.42 -57.28
N GLY A 468 -0.44 -75.50 -56.65
CA GLY A 468 -1.02 -75.66 -55.30
C GLY A 468 -2.50 -76.10 -55.30
N ALA A 469 -2.99 -76.54 -54.14
CA ALA A 469 -4.23 -77.32 -53.96
C ALA A 469 -5.58 -76.68 -54.32
N THR A 470 -5.63 -75.51 -54.94
CA THR A 470 -6.86 -74.98 -55.57
C THR A 470 -6.47 -74.03 -56.70
N SER A 471 -7.22 -74.07 -57.80
CA SER A 471 -7.27 -73.16 -58.96
C SER A 471 -6.39 -73.47 -60.18
N LEU A 472 -7.06 -73.37 -61.34
CA LEU A 472 -6.49 -73.33 -62.69
C LEU A 472 -5.28 -72.38 -62.74
N LEU A 473 -4.33 -72.65 -63.64
CA LEU A 473 -3.30 -71.66 -63.97
C LEU A 473 -4.04 -70.39 -64.42
N GLY A 474 -3.93 -69.28 -63.67
CA GLY A 474 -4.49 -68.00 -64.11
C GLY A 474 -3.84 -67.58 -65.44
N ASP A 475 -4.57 -66.85 -66.29
CA ASP A 475 -4.18 -66.53 -67.68
C ASP A 475 -2.75 -66.00 -67.84
N SER A 476 -2.25 -65.23 -66.85
CA SER A 476 -0.88 -64.71 -66.83
C SER A 476 0.18 -65.79 -66.62
N ALA A 477 -0.09 -66.78 -65.77
CA ALA A 477 0.78 -67.94 -65.59
C ALA A 477 0.71 -68.88 -66.80
N LEU A 478 -0.48 -69.02 -67.41
CA LEU A 478 -0.68 -69.78 -68.64
C LEU A 478 0.13 -69.18 -69.80
N HIS A 479 0.08 -67.86 -69.99
CA HIS A 479 0.89 -67.16 -70.99
C HIS A 479 2.39 -67.26 -70.73
N GLN A 480 2.85 -67.29 -69.47
CA GLN A 480 4.27 -67.50 -69.16
C GLN A 480 4.73 -68.93 -69.46
N VAL A 481 3.86 -69.92 -69.21
CA VAL A 481 4.08 -71.32 -69.58
C VAL A 481 4.10 -71.48 -71.10
N GLU A 482 3.14 -70.90 -71.81
CA GLU A 482 3.09 -70.88 -73.28
C GLU A 482 4.30 -70.19 -73.90
N ALA A 483 4.70 -69.03 -73.37
CA ALA A 483 5.89 -68.32 -73.81
C ALA A 483 7.17 -69.12 -73.55
N ALA A 484 7.25 -69.81 -72.40
CA ALA A 484 8.38 -70.70 -72.09
C ALA A 484 8.45 -71.89 -73.06
N MET A 485 7.32 -72.57 -73.32
CA MET A 485 7.24 -73.68 -74.26
C MET A 485 7.55 -73.24 -75.70
N SER A 486 7.01 -72.09 -76.13
CA SER A 486 7.26 -71.52 -77.46
C SER A 486 8.73 -71.11 -77.67
N SER A 487 9.45 -70.81 -76.58
CA SER A 487 10.88 -70.48 -76.60
C SER A 487 11.82 -71.70 -76.49
N GLY A 488 11.27 -72.92 -76.48
CA GLY A 488 12.05 -74.16 -76.37
C GLY A 488 12.62 -74.43 -74.98
N LYS A 489 12.11 -73.75 -73.93
CA LYS A 489 12.45 -74.07 -72.53
C LYS A 489 11.74 -75.35 -72.09
N LYS A 490 12.40 -76.10 -71.20
CA LYS A 490 11.74 -77.22 -70.51
C LYS A 490 10.85 -76.66 -69.39
N VAL A 491 9.61 -77.12 -69.31
CA VAL A 491 8.68 -76.72 -68.24
C VAL A 491 8.43 -77.94 -67.36
N VAL A 492 8.73 -77.80 -66.07
CA VAL A 492 8.53 -78.87 -65.09
C VAL A 492 7.40 -78.47 -64.16
N PHE A 493 6.37 -79.31 -64.11
CA PHE A 493 5.23 -79.13 -63.23
C PHE A 493 5.33 -80.07 -62.03
N TRP A 494 5.18 -79.50 -60.84
CA TRP A 494 5.17 -80.23 -59.58
C TRP A 494 3.73 -80.23 -59.04
N ALA A 495 3.14 -81.42 -58.88
CA ALA A 495 1.76 -81.61 -58.42
C ALA A 495 1.62 -82.79 -57.45
N ASP A 496 0.60 -82.74 -56.60
CA ASP A 496 0.20 -83.83 -55.70
C ASP A 496 -0.50 -84.97 -56.49
N SER A 497 -0.28 -86.21 -56.07
CA SER A 497 -0.85 -87.45 -56.62
C SER A 497 -2.37 -87.41 -56.85
N GLU A 498 -3.18 -86.93 -55.89
CA GLU A 498 -4.65 -86.85 -56.03
C GLU A 498 -5.13 -85.68 -56.91
N LEU A 499 -4.27 -84.67 -57.15
CA LEU A 499 -4.59 -83.45 -57.90
C LEU A 499 -4.19 -83.53 -59.39
N SER A 500 -3.38 -84.52 -59.76
CA SER A 500 -2.86 -84.70 -61.12
C SER A 500 -3.94 -84.96 -62.17
N SER A 501 -5.01 -85.68 -61.82
CA SER A 501 -6.10 -86.03 -62.75
C SER A 501 -6.93 -84.83 -63.19
N THR A 502 -7.30 -83.93 -62.26
CA THR A 502 -8.13 -82.75 -62.54
C THR A 502 -7.35 -81.67 -63.31
N PHE A 503 -6.05 -81.52 -63.03
CA PHE A 503 -5.18 -80.59 -63.75
C PHE A 503 -4.90 -81.05 -65.19
N ILE A 504 -4.66 -82.35 -65.39
CA ILE A 504 -4.52 -82.96 -66.72
C ILE A 504 -5.84 -82.87 -67.49
N TYR A 505 -6.99 -83.08 -66.85
CA TYR A 505 -8.30 -82.94 -67.49
C TYR A 505 -8.55 -81.52 -68.04
N ASN A 506 -8.19 -80.48 -67.27
CA ASN A 506 -8.47 -79.09 -67.67
C ASN A 506 -7.42 -78.48 -68.62
N HIS A 507 -6.16 -78.94 -68.61
CA HIS A 507 -5.07 -78.31 -69.36
C HIS A 507 -4.25 -79.29 -70.22
N GLY A 508 -4.63 -80.57 -70.27
CA GLY A 508 -3.88 -81.64 -70.95
C GLY A 508 -3.71 -81.43 -72.45
N GLN A 509 -4.69 -80.82 -73.13
CA GLN A 509 -4.57 -80.41 -74.53
C GLN A 509 -3.48 -79.38 -74.76
N LEU A 510 -3.44 -78.33 -73.91
CA LEU A 510 -2.45 -77.26 -74.01
C LEU A 510 -1.02 -77.79 -73.85
N MET A 511 -0.85 -78.79 -72.97
CA MET A 511 0.44 -79.40 -72.66
C MET A 511 0.82 -80.56 -73.61
N GLY A 512 -0.08 -80.94 -74.53
CA GLY A 512 0.13 -82.05 -75.47
C GLY A 512 0.20 -83.42 -74.79
N ILE A 513 -0.59 -83.64 -73.74
CA ILE A 513 -0.55 -84.83 -72.87
C ILE A 513 -1.54 -85.93 -73.29
N GLU A 514 -2.45 -85.67 -74.24
CA GLU A 514 -3.48 -86.63 -74.71
C GLU A 514 -2.92 -87.92 -75.36
N GLN A 515 -1.63 -87.95 -75.74
CA GLN A 515 -0.91 -89.15 -76.21
C GLN A 515 0.38 -89.40 -75.41
N ALA A 516 0.45 -88.87 -74.18
CA ALA A 516 1.63 -89.02 -73.35
C ALA A 516 1.92 -90.50 -73.06
N ARG A 517 3.21 -90.84 -73.10
CA ARG A 517 3.68 -92.16 -72.67
C ARG A 517 4.02 -92.11 -71.19
N TYR A 518 3.61 -93.14 -70.47
CA TYR A 518 4.15 -93.39 -69.13
C TYR A 518 5.55 -93.93 -69.29
N GLU A 519 6.54 -93.14 -68.89
CA GLU A 519 7.88 -93.65 -68.64
C GLU A 519 8.01 -93.91 -67.15
N TYR A 520 8.13 -95.19 -66.81
CA TYR A 520 8.79 -95.56 -65.57
C TYR A 520 10.28 -95.45 -65.83
N ALA A 521 11.01 -94.76 -64.94
CA ALA A 521 12.46 -94.77 -64.99
C ALA A 521 12.98 -96.20 -64.73
N SER A 522 13.00 -97.04 -65.76
CA SER A 522 13.38 -98.44 -65.69
C SER A 522 14.90 -98.59 -65.73
N GLY A 523 15.52 -98.50 -64.56
CA GLY A 523 16.91 -98.87 -64.30
C GLY A 523 17.10 -99.66 -62.99
N ILE A 524 16.01 -100.04 -62.33
CA ILE A 524 16.03 -100.71 -61.03
C ILE A 524 15.50 -102.13 -61.22
N GLN A 525 16.39 -103.12 -61.24
CA GLN A 525 16.03 -104.54 -61.23
C GLN A 525 15.57 -104.96 -59.82
N GLY A 526 14.32 -105.39 -59.75
CA GLY A 526 13.69 -106.15 -58.66
C GLY A 526 12.33 -106.66 -59.18
N SER A 527 12.08 -107.96 -59.09
CA SER A 527 11.19 -108.77 -59.94
C SER A 527 9.72 -108.87 -59.52
N ASN A 528 8.84 -109.01 -60.53
CA ASN A 528 7.49 -109.62 -60.57
C ASN A 528 6.34 -109.00 -59.74
N ILE A 529 5.31 -108.47 -60.43
CA ILE A 529 3.96 -109.06 -60.66
C ILE A 529 3.09 -108.02 -61.38
N LEU A 530 2.62 -108.37 -62.58
CA LEU A 530 1.44 -107.82 -63.25
C LEU A 530 0.19 -108.43 -62.62
N ASP A 531 -0.83 -107.63 -62.28
CA ASP A 531 -2.24 -107.98 -62.48
C ASP A 531 -3.17 -106.80 -62.14
N GLY A 532 -3.96 -106.34 -63.13
CA GLY A 532 -5.17 -105.53 -62.89
C GLY A 532 -5.24 -104.12 -63.51
N MET A 533 -5.03 -103.94 -64.82
CA MET A 533 -5.56 -102.76 -65.55
C MET A 533 -6.65 -103.21 -66.53
N GLN A 534 -7.92 -103.04 -66.14
CA GLN A 534 -9.04 -103.04 -67.09
C GLN A 534 -9.26 -101.62 -67.62
N ILE A 535 -9.29 -101.51 -68.94
CA ILE A 535 -9.72 -100.31 -69.66
C ILE A 535 -11.24 -100.22 -69.53
N ALA A 536 -11.74 -99.30 -68.69
CA ALA A 536 -13.11 -98.82 -68.80
C ALA A 536 -13.13 -97.66 -69.80
N ARG A 537 -13.82 -97.88 -70.93
CA ARG A 537 -14.24 -96.81 -71.84
C ARG A 537 -15.23 -95.96 -71.06
N ASP A 538 -14.84 -94.71 -70.79
CA ASP A 538 -15.59 -93.54 -70.31
C ASP A 538 -14.80 -92.88 -69.17
N MET A 539 -14.31 -91.67 -69.40
CA MET A 539 -13.41 -90.93 -68.52
C MET A 539 -14.09 -90.45 -67.22
N GLU A 540 -14.47 -91.36 -66.32
CA GLU A 540 -15.05 -90.94 -65.02
C GLU A 540 -14.28 -91.33 -63.76
N GLN A 541 -13.30 -92.26 -63.76
CA GLN A 541 -12.36 -92.38 -62.65
C GLN A 541 -11.01 -92.93 -63.11
N VAL A 542 -9.96 -92.10 -63.09
CA VAL A 542 -8.56 -92.54 -63.14
C VAL A 542 -8.07 -92.65 -61.71
N VAL A 543 -8.00 -93.86 -61.16
CA VAL A 543 -7.38 -94.11 -59.85
C VAL A 543 -5.90 -94.44 -60.08
N ILE A 544 -5.01 -93.55 -59.63
CA ILE A 544 -3.56 -93.79 -59.60
C ILE A 544 -3.24 -94.40 -58.22
N SER A 545 -3.16 -95.72 -58.13
CA SER A 545 -2.64 -96.40 -56.93
C SER A 545 -1.24 -96.96 -57.20
N GLY A 546 -0.22 -96.41 -56.55
CA GLY A 546 1.16 -96.90 -56.62
C GLY A 546 1.83 -96.89 -55.25
N THR A 547 2.58 -97.95 -54.93
CA THR A 547 3.36 -98.08 -53.69
C THR A 547 4.76 -97.47 -53.81
N GLN A 548 5.16 -96.85 -52.70
CA GLN A 548 6.38 -96.13 -52.27
C GLN A 548 7.62 -95.85 -53.14
N ASP A 549 7.94 -96.51 -54.24
CA ASP A 549 9.31 -96.38 -54.83
C ASP A 549 9.37 -96.09 -56.33
N SER A 550 8.34 -95.49 -56.93
CA SER A 550 8.45 -94.91 -58.28
C SER A 550 7.58 -93.68 -58.48
N VAL A 551 8.19 -92.59 -58.96
CA VAL A 551 7.50 -91.36 -59.40
C VAL A 551 7.05 -91.59 -60.85
N PRO A 552 5.74 -91.67 -61.14
CA PRO A 552 5.30 -91.77 -62.53
C PRO A 552 5.63 -90.45 -63.24
N LEU A 553 6.42 -90.53 -64.31
CA LEU A 553 6.72 -89.39 -65.17
C LEU A 553 5.76 -89.39 -66.35
N LEU A 554 5.03 -88.28 -66.46
CA LEU A 554 4.26 -87.98 -67.66
C LEU A 554 5.10 -87.08 -68.55
N VAL A 555 5.51 -87.63 -69.70
CA VAL A 555 6.31 -86.94 -70.69
C VAL A 555 5.43 -86.68 -71.91
N SER A 556 5.26 -85.39 -72.27
CA SER A 556 4.50 -85.04 -73.47
C SER A 556 5.25 -85.42 -74.74
N ASN A 557 4.50 -85.56 -75.83
CA ASN A 557 4.97 -86.04 -77.14
C ASN A 557 6.11 -85.19 -77.74
N ARG A 558 6.33 -83.98 -77.19
CA ARG A 558 7.37 -83.03 -77.60
C ARG A 558 8.60 -83.01 -76.67
N ASN A 559 8.67 -83.88 -75.65
CA ASN A 559 9.77 -83.95 -74.68
C ASN A 559 10.06 -82.61 -73.91
N GLN A 560 9.06 -81.71 -73.88
CA GLN A 560 9.20 -80.35 -73.34
C GLN A 560 8.49 -80.16 -71.99
N VAL A 561 7.54 -81.03 -71.65
CA VAL A 561 6.78 -81.00 -70.40
C VAL A 561 7.03 -82.30 -69.64
N VAL A 562 7.46 -82.17 -68.39
CA VAL A 562 7.66 -83.30 -67.47
C VAL A 562 6.80 -83.05 -66.23
N MET A 563 5.88 -83.98 -65.96
CA MET A 563 5.11 -84.03 -64.73
C MET A 563 5.64 -85.12 -63.82
N ALA A 564 5.93 -84.76 -62.57
CA ALA A 564 6.30 -85.69 -61.51
C ALA A 564 5.19 -85.70 -60.45
N ALA A 565 4.54 -86.86 -60.25
CA ALA A 565 3.57 -87.03 -59.17
C ALA A 565 4.29 -87.54 -57.92
N VAL A 566 4.21 -86.80 -56.82
CA VAL A 566 4.82 -87.18 -55.54
C VAL A 566 3.75 -87.80 -54.64
N PRO A 567 3.95 -88.99 -54.05
CA PRO A 567 3.00 -89.56 -53.10
C PRO A 567 2.98 -88.75 -51.80
N VAL A 568 1.79 -88.37 -51.34
CA VAL A 568 1.62 -87.57 -50.11
C VAL A 568 1.35 -88.44 -48.90
N TYR A 569 2.26 -88.40 -47.93
CA TYR A 569 1.90 -88.61 -46.54
C TYR A 569 1.95 -87.28 -45.78
N LYS A 570 0.75 -86.89 -45.32
CA LYS A 570 0.39 -85.78 -44.40
C LYS A 570 0.10 -84.41 -45.04
N ALA A 571 -1.02 -84.32 -45.74
CA ALA A 571 -1.76 -83.08 -45.99
C ALA A 571 -3.18 -83.14 -45.42
N SER A 572 -3.30 -82.96 -44.11
CA SER A 572 -4.49 -82.35 -43.50
C SER A 572 -3.97 -81.23 -42.59
N TYR A 573 -4.68 -80.08 -42.51
CA TYR A 573 -4.38 -78.86 -41.70
C TYR A 573 -3.83 -77.58 -42.38
N LEU A 574 -3.84 -77.39 -43.70
CA LEU A 574 -3.30 -76.15 -44.31
C LEU A 574 -4.17 -75.40 -45.33
N SER A 575 -5.35 -75.90 -45.67
CA SER A 575 -6.09 -75.43 -46.85
C SER A 575 -7.00 -74.20 -46.65
N SER A 576 -7.20 -73.69 -45.42
CA SER A 576 -8.13 -72.56 -45.17
C SER A 576 -7.49 -71.27 -44.59
N PHE A 577 -6.16 -71.19 -44.45
CA PHE A 577 -5.48 -70.01 -43.84
C PHE A 577 -4.78 -69.08 -44.86
N ILE A 578 -5.04 -69.23 -46.16
CA ILE A 578 -4.32 -68.53 -47.23
C ILE A 578 -5.05 -67.25 -47.74
N VAL A 579 -6.30 -67.00 -47.38
CA VAL A 579 -7.15 -66.14 -48.24
C VAL A 579 -7.12 -64.61 -47.93
N SER A 580 -6.46 -64.11 -46.87
CA SER A 580 -6.40 -62.63 -46.68
C SER A 580 -5.18 -62.02 -45.96
N SER A 581 -4.23 -62.80 -45.43
CA SER A 581 -3.14 -62.24 -44.60
C SER A 581 -1.73 -62.69 -44.97
N GLY A 582 -1.53 -63.54 -45.99
CA GLY A 582 -0.19 -63.92 -46.46
C GLY A 582 0.72 -64.58 -45.41
N LEU A 583 0.14 -65.18 -44.36
CA LEU A 583 0.85 -65.93 -43.32
C LEU A 583 0.67 -67.43 -43.54
N ASN A 584 1.71 -68.25 -43.27
CA ASN A 584 1.61 -69.72 -43.27
C ASN A 584 1.72 -70.30 -41.85
N ALA A 585 1.21 -71.53 -41.63
CA ALA A 585 1.01 -72.10 -40.29
C ALA A 585 2.30 -72.35 -39.47
N LYS A 586 3.49 -72.22 -40.06
CA LYS A 586 4.76 -72.28 -39.31
C LYS A 586 5.09 -70.95 -38.62
N GLN A 587 4.51 -69.84 -39.07
CA GLN A 587 4.63 -68.53 -38.42
C GLN A 587 3.71 -68.40 -37.19
N ILE A 588 2.75 -69.33 -37.03
CA ILE A 588 1.86 -69.42 -35.86
C ILE A 588 2.41 -70.38 -34.78
N ALA A 589 3.33 -71.29 -35.13
CA ALA A 589 3.79 -72.34 -34.24
C ALA A 589 5.05 -72.01 -33.39
N ASP A 590 5.50 -70.74 -33.34
CA ASP A 590 6.63 -70.36 -32.49
C ASP A 590 6.13 -69.84 -31.12
N ALA A 591 6.48 -70.56 -30.04
CA ALA A 591 6.01 -70.30 -28.67
C ALA A 591 6.38 -68.90 -28.14
N LYS A 592 7.34 -68.21 -28.77
CA LYS A 592 7.68 -66.80 -28.46
C LYS A 592 6.74 -65.80 -29.13
N LEU A 593 6.29 -66.04 -30.37
CA LEU A 593 5.42 -65.10 -31.08
C LEU A 593 3.98 -65.13 -30.55
N ALA A 594 3.46 -66.31 -30.17
CA ALA A 594 2.18 -66.44 -29.49
C ALA A 594 2.15 -65.76 -28.11
N LYS A 595 3.29 -65.73 -27.39
CA LYS A 595 3.46 -65.02 -26.10
C LYS A 595 3.55 -63.50 -26.27
N ILE A 596 4.16 -63.03 -27.36
CA ILE A 596 4.29 -61.60 -27.70
C ILE A 596 2.95 -61.06 -28.21
N LEU A 597 2.24 -61.80 -29.06
CA LEU A 597 0.93 -61.41 -29.60
C LEU A 597 -0.18 -61.48 -28.53
N LYS A 598 -0.18 -62.46 -27.61
CA LYS A 598 -1.08 -62.44 -26.42
C LYS A 598 -0.79 -61.27 -25.46
N ARG A 599 0.45 -60.80 -25.39
CA ARG A 599 0.82 -59.62 -24.58
C ARG A 599 0.39 -58.31 -25.24
N ILE A 600 0.39 -58.24 -26.56
CA ILE A 600 -0.04 -57.07 -27.34
C ILE A 600 -1.57 -57.00 -27.47
N ALA A 601 -2.24 -58.15 -27.64
CA ALA A 601 -3.71 -58.22 -27.80
C ALA A 601 -4.50 -58.04 -26.49
N ASN A 602 -3.86 -58.27 -25.33
CA ASN A 602 -4.46 -58.06 -24.00
C ASN A 602 -3.86 -56.86 -23.26
N ALA A 603 -3.03 -56.06 -23.93
CA ALA A 603 -2.52 -54.81 -23.39
C ALA A 603 -3.61 -53.75 -23.49
N SER A 604 -4.02 -53.18 -22.36
CA SER A 604 -4.74 -51.91 -22.35
C SER A 604 -3.85 -50.83 -23.00
N PRO A 605 -4.39 -49.75 -23.57
CA PRO A 605 -3.60 -48.63 -24.10
C PRO A 605 -2.50 -48.11 -23.16
N ALA A 606 -2.61 -48.35 -21.85
CA ALA A 606 -1.61 -48.04 -20.82
C ALA A 606 -0.36 -48.96 -20.81
N ASP A 607 -0.42 -50.17 -21.36
CA ASP A 607 0.69 -51.14 -21.35
C ASP A 607 1.65 -51.02 -22.56
N LEU A 608 1.33 -50.15 -23.54
CA LEU A 608 2.13 -49.91 -24.75
C LEU A 608 2.86 -48.55 -24.77
N MET A 609 2.82 -47.79 -23.68
CA MET A 609 3.68 -46.63 -23.48
C MET A 609 4.91 -47.02 -22.64
N PRO A 610 6.07 -46.36 -22.82
CA PRO A 610 7.21 -46.59 -21.93
C PRO A 610 6.79 -46.35 -20.47
N LYS A 611 6.91 -47.40 -19.64
CA LYS A 611 6.86 -47.26 -18.18
C LYS A 611 8.15 -46.58 -17.75
N ASP A 612 8.13 -45.26 -17.65
CA ASP A 612 8.96 -44.62 -16.63
C ASP A 612 8.39 -45.03 -15.26
N PRO A 613 9.25 -45.30 -14.26
CA PRO A 613 8.78 -45.49 -12.90
C PRO A 613 8.08 -44.21 -12.44
N VAL A 614 6.80 -44.33 -12.07
CA VAL A 614 6.12 -43.33 -11.24
C VAL A 614 6.83 -43.33 -9.89
N ASP A 615 7.65 -42.31 -9.68
CA ASP A 615 7.89 -41.73 -8.36
C ASP A 615 6.53 -41.24 -7.82
N PRO A 616 6.09 -41.64 -6.61
CA PRO A 616 4.86 -41.14 -6.01
C PRO A 616 5.05 -39.67 -5.60
N GLY A 617 4.90 -38.77 -6.57
CA GLY A 617 5.08 -37.33 -6.37
C GLY A 617 4.93 -36.49 -7.63
N GLN A 618 3.74 -36.47 -8.24
CA GLN A 618 3.39 -35.37 -9.17
C GLN A 618 2.61 -34.27 -8.43
N PRO A 619 3.09 -33.01 -8.48
CA PRO A 619 2.25 -31.83 -8.61
C PRO A 619 1.75 -31.69 -10.06
N SER A 620 0.60 -31.05 -10.18
CA SER A 620 -0.27 -30.82 -11.35
C SER A 620 0.40 -30.37 -12.67
N ASP A 621 -0.31 -30.65 -13.77
CA ASP A 621 -0.04 -30.31 -15.17
C ASP A 621 0.58 -28.91 -15.43
N PRO A 622 1.43 -28.78 -16.48
CA PRO A 622 1.93 -27.48 -16.92
C PRO A 622 0.80 -26.64 -17.53
N VAL A 623 0.60 -25.47 -16.94
CA VAL A 623 -0.29 -24.41 -17.42
C VAL A 623 0.11 -23.98 -18.84
N ASP A 624 -0.89 -23.92 -19.71
CA ASP A 624 -0.89 -23.31 -21.04
C ASP A 624 -0.37 -21.86 -21.00
N PRO A 625 0.75 -21.51 -21.66
CA PRO A 625 1.26 -20.14 -21.71
C PRO A 625 0.54 -19.35 -22.81
N GLY A 626 -0.70 -18.93 -22.53
CA GLY A 626 -1.50 -18.26 -23.56
C GLY A 626 -2.65 -17.36 -23.11
N TYR A 627 -3.14 -17.47 -21.87
CA TYR A 627 -4.23 -16.61 -21.39
C TYR A 627 -3.69 -15.52 -20.43
N PRO A 628 -4.05 -14.23 -20.61
CA PRO A 628 -3.86 -13.26 -19.55
C PRO A 628 -4.67 -13.75 -18.34
N VAL A 629 -3.97 -14.13 -17.28
CA VAL A 629 -4.60 -14.32 -15.97
C VAL A 629 -5.07 -12.94 -15.52
N ASP A 630 -6.39 -12.73 -15.52
CA ASP A 630 -6.96 -11.53 -14.91
C ASP A 630 -6.47 -11.49 -13.45
N PRO A 631 -5.89 -10.36 -12.99
CA PRO A 631 -5.43 -10.25 -11.63
C PRO A 631 -6.61 -10.50 -10.69
N TYR A 632 -6.43 -11.43 -9.75
CA TYR A 632 -7.44 -11.68 -8.73
C TYR A 632 -7.52 -10.43 -7.84
N VAL A 633 -8.72 -9.91 -7.59
CA VAL A 633 -8.92 -8.69 -6.82
C VAL A 633 -9.66 -9.04 -5.53
N GLU A 634 -8.98 -8.86 -4.40
CA GLU A 634 -9.58 -9.01 -3.08
C GLU A 634 -9.93 -7.62 -2.52
N VAL A 635 -11.18 -7.42 -2.09
CA VAL A 635 -11.65 -6.16 -1.51
C VAL A 635 -12.08 -6.41 -0.07
N VAL A 636 -11.32 -5.87 0.88
CA VAL A 636 -11.66 -5.89 2.30
C VAL A 636 -12.32 -4.56 2.65
N ASP A 637 -13.64 -4.57 2.82
CA ASP A 637 -14.45 -3.38 3.09
C ASP A 637 -15.04 -3.43 4.51
N MET A 638 -14.50 -2.59 5.40
CA MET A 638 -14.88 -2.48 6.80
C MET A 638 -15.55 -1.12 7.04
N LYS A 639 -16.88 -1.12 7.03
CA LYS A 639 -17.69 0.10 7.21
C LYS A 639 -18.21 0.25 8.63
N SER A 640 -18.57 1.48 8.99
CA SER A 640 -19.19 1.82 10.29
C SER A 640 -18.36 1.33 11.48
N LEU A 641 -17.03 1.41 11.35
CA LEU A 641 -16.11 1.19 12.44
C LEU A 641 -16.28 2.35 13.44
N SER A 642 -16.15 2.03 14.73
CA SER A 642 -16.09 3.01 15.83
C SER A 642 -14.89 2.68 16.72
N VAL A 643 -13.75 2.43 16.08
CA VAL A 643 -12.52 2.03 16.76
C VAL A 643 -11.85 3.28 17.30
N GLN A 644 -11.92 3.46 18.61
CA GLN A 644 -11.42 4.65 19.30
C GLN A 644 -9.90 4.75 19.19
N ILE A 645 -9.40 5.95 18.91
CA ILE A 645 -7.97 6.26 18.91
C ILE A 645 -7.62 6.79 20.31
N PRO A 646 -6.70 6.16 21.04
CA PRO A 646 -6.30 6.65 22.36
C PRO A 646 -5.58 8.00 22.29
N ASP A 647 -6.11 9.00 23.01
CA ASP A 647 -5.58 10.37 23.10
C ASP A 647 -4.14 10.38 23.64
N ASN A 648 -3.28 11.19 23.00
CA ASN A 648 -1.86 11.36 23.32
C ASN A 648 -1.11 10.04 23.60
N SER A 649 -1.43 8.99 22.86
CA SER A 649 -0.80 7.69 23.00
C SER A 649 0.07 7.39 21.78
N PRO A 650 1.40 7.51 21.89
CA PRO A 650 2.31 7.15 20.80
C PRO A 650 2.22 5.67 20.37
N ALA A 651 1.66 4.80 21.23
CA ALA A 651 1.39 3.41 20.88
C ALA A 651 0.17 3.27 19.95
N GLY A 652 -0.77 4.21 20.02
CA GLY A 652 -1.95 4.27 19.18
C GLY A 652 -2.86 3.05 19.28
N ILE A 653 -3.64 2.85 18.23
CA ILE A 653 -4.41 1.64 17.96
C ILE A 653 -3.81 0.89 16.78
N ASP A 654 -3.93 -0.45 16.81
CA ASP A 654 -3.48 -1.34 15.76
C ASP A 654 -4.67 -2.15 15.22
N GLN A 655 -5.28 -1.62 14.15
CA GLN A 655 -6.43 -2.24 13.50
C GLN A 655 -5.97 -3.30 12.51
N LYS A 656 -6.40 -4.55 12.71
CA LYS A 656 -6.06 -5.67 11.84
C LYS A 656 -6.99 -5.74 10.63
N ILE A 657 -6.39 -5.95 9.46
CA ILE A 657 -7.08 -6.17 8.19
C ILE A 657 -6.57 -7.50 7.62
N TYR A 658 -7.47 -8.44 7.38
CA TYR A 658 -7.12 -9.78 6.92
C TYR A 658 -7.40 -9.89 5.42
N VAL A 659 -6.38 -10.21 4.64
CA VAL A 659 -6.50 -10.52 3.21
C VAL A 659 -6.45 -12.03 3.07
N ASP A 660 -7.58 -12.62 2.69
CA ASP A 660 -7.71 -14.06 2.47
C ASP A 660 -7.33 -14.39 1.02
N ALA A 661 -6.06 -14.73 0.82
CA ALA A 661 -5.53 -15.14 -0.46
C ALA A 661 -4.75 -16.45 -0.30
N LYS A 662 -4.67 -17.25 -1.37
CA LYS A 662 -3.87 -18.49 -1.35
C LYS A 662 -2.38 -18.17 -1.27
N GLU A 663 -1.61 -19.06 -0.64
CA GLU A 663 -0.15 -18.96 -0.66
C GLU A 663 0.38 -19.00 -2.10
N GLY A 664 1.39 -18.18 -2.39
CA GLY A 664 1.99 -18.03 -3.72
C GLY A 664 1.50 -16.81 -4.50
N TYR A 665 0.34 -16.24 -4.18
CA TYR A 665 -0.14 -15.00 -4.81
C TYR A 665 0.67 -13.79 -4.35
N VAL A 666 1.11 -12.95 -5.29
CA VAL A 666 1.87 -11.73 -5.01
C VAL A 666 1.10 -10.48 -5.40
N ILE A 667 1.30 -9.42 -4.61
CA ILE A 667 0.64 -8.12 -4.82
C ILE A 667 1.15 -7.48 -6.12
N GLN A 668 0.25 -7.21 -7.05
CA GLN A 668 0.53 -6.38 -8.22
C GLN A 668 0.25 -4.91 -7.95
N ASN A 669 -0.93 -4.62 -7.39
CA ASN A 669 -1.38 -3.30 -6.99
C ASN A 669 -2.16 -3.41 -5.68
N ILE A 670 -2.10 -2.35 -4.87
CA ILE A 670 -2.87 -2.26 -3.63
C ILE A 670 -3.34 -0.82 -3.44
N SER A 671 -4.59 -0.63 -3.06
CA SER A 671 -5.18 0.67 -2.74
C SER A 671 -5.88 0.65 -1.39
N LEU A 672 -6.00 1.82 -0.77
CA LEU A 672 -6.61 2.01 0.54
C LEU A 672 -7.46 3.28 0.54
N ASP A 673 -8.75 3.14 0.82
CA ASP A 673 -9.62 4.24 1.22
C ASP A 673 -9.78 4.20 2.75
N LEU A 674 -9.57 5.33 3.41
CA LEU A 674 -9.55 5.45 4.86
C LEU A 674 -10.27 6.72 5.29
N GLU A 675 -11.19 6.56 6.24
CA GLU A 675 -11.90 7.66 6.88
C GLU A 675 -11.69 7.59 8.40
N ILE A 676 -11.14 8.66 8.96
CA ILE A 676 -10.94 8.86 10.38
C ILE A 676 -11.63 10.15 10.79
N VAL A 677 -12.51 10.05 11.77
CA VAL A 677 -13.10 11.22 12.42
C VAL A 677 -12.17 11.64 13.54
N HIS A 678 -11.63 12.86 13.49
CA HIS A 678 -10.70 13.38 14.50
C HIS A 678 -10.77 14.90 14.54
N THR A 679 -10.60 15.48 15.74
CA THR A 679 -10.71 16.94 15.93
C THR A 679 -9.56 17.68 15.25
N TYR A 680 -8.32 17.16 15.32
CA TYR A 680 -7.19 17.71 14.57
C TYR A 680 -6.34 16.61 13.93
N ILE A 681 -6.23 16.60 12.61
CA ILE A 681 -5.45 15.57 11.90
C ILE A 681 -3.94 15.81 11.96
N GLY A 682 -3.51 17.03 12.29
CA GLY A 682 -2.10 17.37 12.53
C GLY A 682 -1.47 16.62 13.71
N ASP A 683 -2.29 15.96 14.52
CA ASP A 683 -1.80 15.19 15.66
C ASP A 683 -1.54 13.72 15.33
N LEU A 684 -2.15 13.23 14.26
CA LEU A 684 -2.15 11.82 13.88
C LEU A 684 -0.87 11.40 13.15
N VAL A 685 -0.43 10.18 13.44
CA VAL A 685 0.48 9.40 12.59
C VAL A 685 -0.25 8.13 12.18
N VAL A 686 -0.35 7.89 10.87
CA VAL A 686 -1.02 6.72 10.29
C VAL A 686 -0.03 5.93 9.48
N LYS A 687 0.02 4.61 9.69
CA LYS A 687 0.90 3.69 8.97
C LYS A 687 0.16 2.42 8.62
N LEU A 688 0.44 1.87 7.43
CA LEU A 688 0.03 0.53 7.05
C LEU A 688 1.25 -0.39 7.07
N VAL A 689 1.11 -1.53 7.74
CA VAL A 689 2.18 -2.54 7.89
C VAL A 689 1.72 -3.84 7.25
N HIS A 690 2.53 -4.32 6.30
CA HIS A 690 2.37 -5.59 5.62
C HIS A 690 2.73 -6.77 6.54
N PRO A 691 2.17 -7.99 6.36
CA PRO A 691 2.52 -9.18 7.12
C PRO A 691 4.03 -9.50 7.24
N SER A 692 4.82 -9.10 6.22
CA SER A 692 6.29 -9.23 6.22
C SER A 692 7.02 -8.27 7.16
N GLY A 693 6.32 -7.32 7.78
CA GLY A 693 6.88 -6.24 8.59
C GLY A 693 7.26 -4.99 7.80
N GLN A 694 7.07 -4.98 6.47
CA GLN A 694 7.30 -3.79 5.66
C GLN A 694 6.22 -2.74 5.94
N GLU A 695 6.61 -1.47 6.12
CA GLU A 695 5.68 -0.40 6.46
C GLU A 695 5.68 0.77 5.46
N VAL A 696 4.51 1.40 5.32
CA VAL A 696 4.32 2.67 4.62
C VAL A 696 3.64 3.65 5.58
N VAL A 697 4.28 4.80 5.79
CA VAL A 697 3.68 5.91 6.54
C VAL A 697 2.74 6.65 5.59
N ILE A 698 1.47 6.66 5.95
CA ILE A 698 0.36 7.23 5.16
C ILE A 698 0.18 8.70 5.50
N HIS A 699 0.19 9.01 6.79
CA HIS A 699 0.00 10.35 7.33
C HIS A 699 0.97 10.55 8.49
N ASN A 700 1.57 11.72 8.60
CA ASN A 700 2.53 12.06 9.64
C ASN A 700 2.40 13.53 10.00
N LYS A 701 1.39 13.84 10.80
CA LYS A 701 1.18 15.14 11.43
C LYS A 701 1.08 16.31 10.42
N GLN A 702 0.62 16.03 9.20
CA GLN A 702 0.29 17.07 8.23
C GLN A 702 -1.17 17.53 8.41
N GLY A 703 -1.55 18.66 7.80
CA GLY A 703 -2.93 19.20 7.90
C GLY A 703 -3.16 20.17 9.06
N GLY A 704 -2.23 20.30 10.01
CA GLY A 704 -2.33 21.32 11.06
C GLY A 704 -3.61 21.18 11.89
N GLY A 705 -4.43 22.24 11.89
CA GLY A 705 -5.70 22.30 12.65
C GLY A 705 -6.93 21.89 11.84
N ASP A 706 -6.78 21.16 10.74
CA ASP A 706 -7.92 20.65 9.96
C ASP A 706 -8.54 19.42 10.65
N ASP A 707 -9.86 19.31 10.58
CA ASP A 707 -10.64 18.20 11.14
C ASP A 707 -10.75 17.05 10.13
N ASN A 708 -10.85 15.81 10.63
CA ASN A 708 -11.12 14.56 9.91
C ASN A 708 -10.15 14.21 8.77
N LEU A 709 -9.70 12.95 8.74
CA LEU A 709 -8.77 12.47 7.73
C LEU A 709 -9.51 11.55 6.76
N ASN A 710 -9.71 12.05 5.53
CA ASN A 710 -10.25 11.30 4.41
C ASN A 710 -9.17 11.08 3.36
N LEU A 711 -8.73 9.84 3.18
CA LEU A 711 -7.65 9.47 2.28
C LEU A 711 -8.10 8.39 1.30
N SER A 712 -7.68 8.55 0.04
CA SER A 712 -7.74 7.51 -0.98
C SER A 712 -6.35 7.36 -1.59
N LEU A 713 -5.70 6.24 -1.30
CA LEU A 713 -4.35 5.92 -1.73
C LEU A 713 -4.38 4.89 -2.85
N GLY A 714 -3.83 5.24 -4.01
CA GLY A 714 -3.66 4.31 -5.12
C GLY A 714 -2.36 3.48 -5.05
N ALA A 715 -2.19 2.62 -6.05
CA ALA A 715 -1.07 1.67 -6.14
C ALA A 715 0.33 2.30 -6.06
N GLU A 716 0.51 3.54 -6.52
CA GLU A 716 1.80 4.23 -6.49
C GLU A 716 2.26 4.56 -5.06
N ALA A 717 1.34 5.01 -4.21
CA ALA A 717 1.64 5.37 -2.82
C ALA A 717 2.02 4.15 -1.97
N LEU A 718 1.51 2.97 -2.35
CA LEU A 718 1.75 1.70 -1.67
C LEU A 718 2.67 0.76 -2.47
N ALA A 719 3.41 1.28 -3.46
CA ALA A 719 4.26 0.50 -4.35
C ALA A 719 5.33 -0.34 -3.62
N LYS A 720 5.67 0.01 -2.36
CA LYS A 720 6.56 -0.78 -1.51
C LYS A 720 6.06 -2.20 -1.23
N PHE A 721 4.76 -2.45 -1.35
CA PHE A 721 4.18 -3.78 -1.14
C PHE A 721 4.12 -4.62 -2.41
N LYS A 722 4.39 -4.04 -3.58
CA LYS A 722 4.38 -4.76 -4.85
C LYS A 722 5.40 -5.90 -4.84
N GLY A 723 4.97 -7.09 -5.24
CA GLY A 723 5.76 -8.32 -5.28
C GLY A 723 5.88 -9.05 -3.94
N LEU A 724 5.30 -8.52 -2.86
CA LEU A 724 5.16 -9.25 -1.60
C LEU A 724 3.97 -10.21 -1.67
N GLN A 725 3.97 -11.22 -0.80
CA GLN A 725 2.86 -12.16 -0.67
C GLN A 725 1.56 -11.43 -0.30
N ALA A 726 0.48 -11.65 -1.05
CA ALA A 726 -0.79 -10.94 -0.85
C ALA A 726 -1.51 -11.36 0.44
N ALA A 727 -1.48 -12.66 0.77
CA ALA A 727 -2.17 -13.23 1.91
C ALA A 727 -1.59 -12.74 3.25
N GLY A 728 -2.47 -12.44 4.21
CA GLY A 728 -2.09 -12.31 5.61
C GLY A 728 -2.72 -11.15 6.37
N LYS A 729 -2.19 -10.92 7.57
CA LYS A 729 -2.67 -9.92 8.52
C LYS A 729 -1.91 -8.59 8.36
N TYR A 730 -2.57 -7.63 7.72
CA TYR A 730 -2.13 -6.26 7.62
C TYR A 730 -2.52 -5.51 8.90
N SER A 731 -1.70 -4.52 9.26
CA SER A 731 -1.88 -3.74 10.49
C SER A 731 -1.93 -2.27 10.15
N LEU A 732 -3.09 -1.63 10.33
CA LEU A 732 -3.25 -0.19 10.24
C LEU A 732 -3.04 0.40 11.63
N VAL A 733 -1.90 1.06 11.80
CA VAL A 733 -1.52 1.71 13.05
C VAL A 733 -1.88 3.19 12.97
N VAL A 734 -2.68 3.65 13.92
CA VAL A 734 -3.08 5.06 14.05
C VAL A 734 -2.76 5.53 15.46
N SER A 735 -1.88 6.53 15.59
CA SER A 735 -1.50 7.10 16.89
C SER A 735 -1.75 8.60 16.94
N ASP A 736 -2.28 9.04 18.07
CA ASP A 736 -2.37 10.46 18.42
C ASP A 736 -1.18 10.86 19.30
N HIS A 737 -0.66 12.06 19.07
CA HIS A 737 0.53 12.62 19.69
C HIS A 737 0.31 14.02 20.28
N ALA A 738 -0.92 14.49 20.37
CA ALA A 738 -1.31 15.64 21.18
C ALA A 738 -2.37 15.21 22.19
N SER A 739 -2.60 16.05 23.20
CA SER A 739 -3.60 15.77 24.25
C SER A 739 -4.87 16.58 24.02
N ARG A 740 -6.01 16.02 24.45
CA ARG A 740 -7.37 16.62 24.52
C ARG A 740 -8.20 16.46 23.26
N ASP A 741 -7.60 16.01 22.18
CA ASP A 741 -8.31 15.73 20.93
C ASP A 741 -8.58 14.23 20.88
N THR A 742 -9.77 13.86 20.41
CA THR A 742 -10.16 12.45 20.33
C THR A 742 -10.81 12.19 18.99
N GLY A 743 -10.82 10.92 18.61
CA GLY A 743 -11.43 10.47 17.37
C GLY A 743 -11.44 8.96 17.24
N TYR A 744 -11.94 8.48 16.11
CA TYR A 744 -12.09 7.06 15.82
C TYR A 744 -11.96 6.80 14.32
N ILE A 745 -11.58 5.57 13.97
CA ILE A 745 -11.60 5.09 12.60
C ILE A 745 -13.05 4.75 12.23
N SER A 746 -13.57 5.38 11.17
CA SER A 746 -14.95 5.25 10.69
C SER A 746 -15.09 4.18 9.61
N SER A 747 -14.17 4.15 8.65
CA SER A 747 -14.18 3.15 7.59
C SER A 747 -12.80 2.86 7.02
N ILE A 748 -12.62 1.63 6.57
CA ILE A 748 -11.41 1.15 5.90
C ILE A 748 -11.86 0.32 4.70
N LYS A 749 -11.38 0.63 3.50
CA LYS A 749 -11.54 -0.23 2.33
C LYS A 749 -10.19 -0.46 1.69
N MET A 750 -9.73 -1.71 1.68
CA MET A 750 -8.47 -2.10 1.08
C MET A 750 -8.76 -2.97 -0.14
N THR A 751 -8.17 -2.64 -1.29
CA THR A 751 -8.28 -3.44 -2.52
C THR A 751 -6.90 -3.95 -2.89
N VAL A 752 -6.74 -5.25 -3.06
CA VAL A 752 -5.48 -5.91 -3.40
C VAL A 752 -5.66 -6.66 -4.70
N GLU A 753 -4.93 -6.25 -5.74
CA GLU A 753 -4.82 -6.97 -7.00
C GLU A 753 -3.60 -7.87 -6.95
N MET A 754 -3.77 -9.16 -7.25
CA MET A 754 -2.73 -10.19 -7.08
C MET A 754 -2.64 -11.13 -8.27
N LEU A 755 -1.45 -11.72 -8.46
CA LEU A 755 -1.14 -12.70 -9.52
C LEU A 755 -0.42 -13.91 -8.96
#